data_AF-A0A091TH09-F1
#
_entry.id   AF-A0A091TH09-F1
#
_cell.length_a   1.000
_cell.length_b   1.000
_cell.length_c   1.000
_cell.angle_alpha   90.00
_cell.angle_beta   90.00
_cell.angle_gamma   90.00
#
_symmetry.space_group_name_H-M   'P 1'
#
loop_
_entity.id
_entity.type
_entity.pdbx_description
1 polymer ?
#
loop_
_entity_poly.entity_id
_entity_poly.type
_entity_poly.pdbx_seq_one_letter_code
_entity_poly.pdbx_strand_id
1 'polypeptide(L)'
;AGGILVFLTGQAEVHSLCRRLRKAFPFKKINTAGGDDDKNESVEEIRKFKKSRKRKKVMTLPKIDLDNYSVVPVDEGDEDRDAETDDDIAGSDIDLDLGDGDSEEEKSDSSLPLYVLPLYSLLAPEKQAKVFRAPPPGTRLCVVATNVAETSLTIPGIKYVVDCGKVKKRFYDKITGVSSFRVTWISQASANQRAGRAGRTEPGHCYRLYSSAVFMDFEKFSAPEITKRPVEDLILQMKALNIEKVINFPFPTPPPTEALAAAEELLIALGALKEPPMTGRLKQQLAAKLSCPISPLGRVMATFPVAPRYAKMLALSRQHDCLPYTITIVSAMTIRELFEEFDRPAVSEEETSKLKGKKARLLQMQKIWAGQGPMQKLGDLMVMLGAVGACEYAGCTRKFCDENGLRYKAMLEIRRLRGQLTTAVNSVCRDAGLYVDPKMKPPTEAQATYLRQIVLAGLGDHVARRIQAEELLDDKWKNAYKTALLDDPVFIHPSSVLFKQLPEFVVYQEIVETTKLYMKGVSAVEPEWIPALLPPYCHFGKPLENPPPSYCPATGRIRCHRPSVFHRVSWQLPAVEVDYPEGIDRYKYFARFLLEGKVIEKLSAYSRCLLSSPLIMLKTWAKLQPRTESLLQALVAENCDNRDALLAAWKKNPKYLLTAYCQWIPEAMHDDLAKQWPPVAL
;
A
#
# COMPACT_ATOMS: atom_id res chain seq x y z
N ALA A 1 -8.85 45.28 -11.64
CA ALA A 1 -9.30 43.90 -11.90
C ALA A 1 -8.47 42.95 -11.02
N GLY A 2 -9.08 41.99 -10.33
CA GLY A 2 -8.36 41.07 -9.42
C GLY A 2 -8.55 39.61 -9.82
N GLY A 3 -7.56 38.76 -9.53
CA GLY A 3 -7.59 37.33 -9.85
C GLY A 3 -8.69 36.58 -9.08
N ILE A 4 -9.20 35.52 -9.70
CA ILE A 4 -10.24 34.64 -9.17
C ILE A 4 -9.59 33.30 -8.80
N LEU A 5 -9.89 32.78 -7.61
CA LEU A 5 -9.50 31.46 -7.16
C LEU A 5 -10.75 30.66 -6.78
N VAL A 6 -10.94 29.50 -7.39
CA VAL A 6 -12.09 28.62 -7.13
C VAL A 6 -11.59 27.33 -6.49
N PHE A 7 -12.13 26.95 -5.33
CA PHE A 7 -11.84 25.68 -4.68
C PHE A 7 -12.83 24.59 -5.12
N LEU A 8 -12.30 23.46 -5.59
CA LEU A 8 -13.03 22.24 -5.94
C LEU A 8 -12.41 21.02 -5.27
N THR A 9 -13.12 19.89 -5.27
CA THR A 9 -12.74 18.73 -4.47
C THR A 9 -11.72 17.82 -5.16
N GLY A 10 -11.74 17.76 -6.49
CA GLY A 10 -10.93 16.82 -7.26
C GLY A 10 -10.50 17.30 -8.64
N GLN A 11 -9.53 16.59 -9.23
CA GLN A 11 -8.95 16.95 -10.54
C GLN A 11 -9.98 16.93 -11.68
N ALA A 12 -10.95 16.02 -11.65
CA ALA A 12 -11.97 15.91 -12.70
C ALA A 12 -12.88 17.14 -12.71
N GLU A 13 -13.34 17.58 -11.54
CA GLU A 13 -14.12 18.81 -11.37
C GLU A 13 -13.32 20.03 -11.81
N VAL A 14 -12.03 20.12 -11.42
CA VAL A 14 -11.12 21.19 -11.85
C VAL A 14 -11.03 21.28 -13.38
N HIS A 15 -10.84 20.15 -14.06
CA HIS A 15 -10.76 20.12 -15.52
C HIS A 15 -12.11 20.43 -16.19
N SER A 16 -13.21 19.95 -15.61
CA SER A 16 -14.56 20.21 -16.12
C SER A 16 -14.89 21.71 -16.07
N LEU A 17 -14.69 22.34 -14.90
CA LEU A 17 -14.93 23.79 -14.75
C LEU A 17 -13.98 24.62 -15.61
N CYS A 18 -12.70 24.24 -15.69
CA CYS A 18 -11.76 24.91 -16.58
C CYS A 18 -12.21 24.91 -18.04
N ARG A 19 -12.83 23.83 -18.52
CA ARG A 19 -13.39 23.77 -19.88
C ARG A 19 -14.62 24.63 -20.04
N ARG A 20 -15.58 24.52 -19.12
CA ARG A 20 -16.80 25.33 -19.15
C ARG A 20 -16.48 26.82 -19.20
N LEU A 21 -15.54 27.27 -18.36
CA LEU A 21 -15.10 28.67 -18.34
C LEU A 21 -14.34 29.10 -19.61
N ARG A 22 -13.52 28.23 -20.21
CA ARG A 22 -12.84 28.53 -21.48
C ARG A 22 -13.80 28.58 -22.67
N LYS A 23 -14.86 27.78 -22.66
CA LYS A 23 -15.92 27.81 -23.67
C LYS A 23 -16.75 29.08 -23.55
N ALA A 24 -17.11 29.46 -22.32
CA ALA A 24 -17.87 30.68 -22.03
C ALA A 24 -17.09 31.97 -22.34
N PHE A 25 -15.78 32.00 -22.05
CA PHE A 25 -14.93 33.18 -22.24
C PHE A 25 -13.69 32.85 -23.10
N PRO A 26 -13.84 32.79 -24.44
CA PRO A 26 -12.73 32.46 -25.33
C PRO A 26 -11.60 33.49 -25.25
N PHE A 27 -10.38 33.02 -25.00
CA PHE A 27 -9.18 33.84 -25.10
C PHE A 27 -8.64 33.82 -26.54
N LYS A 28 -8.77 34.92 -27.29
CA LYS A 28 -8.06 35.12 -28.56
C LYS A 28 -6.63 35.56 -28.25
N LYS A 29 -5.63 34.74 -28.56
CA LYS A 29 -4.23 35.19 -28.61
C LYS A 29 -4.15 36.33 -29.63
N ILE A 30 -3.93 37.55 -29.18
CA ILE A 30 -3.51 38.63 -30.06
C ILE A 30 -2.08 38.27 -30.48
N ASN A 31 -1.88 37.97 -31.77
CA ASN A 31 -0.55 37.92 -32.36
C ASN A 31 0.06 39.33 -32.28
N THR A 32 0.68 39.66 -31.17
CA THR A 32 1.70 40.71 -31.13
C THR A 32 2.92 40.14 -31.83
N ALA A 33 3.19 40.67 -33.02
CA ALA A 33 4.37 40.36 -33.80
C ALA A 33 5.64 40.55 -32.96
N GLY A 34 6.52 39.53 -32.99
CA GLY A 34 7.90 39.61 -32.48
C GLY A 34 8.31 38.44 -31.60
N GLY A 35 8.61 37.28 -32.21
CA GLY A 35 9.23 36.13 -31.55
C GLY A 35 8.92 34.84 -32.31
N ASP A 36 9.83 34.40 -33.17
CA ASP A 36 9.79 33.15 -33.93
C ASP A 36 9.68 31.93 -33.00
N ASP A 37 8.63 31.14 -33.20
CA ASP A 37 8.68 29.69 -33.50
C ASP A 37 7.24 29.14 -33.51
N ASP A 38 6.97 28.16 -34.39
CA ASP A 38 5.69 27.50 -34.69
C ASP A 38 4.78 28.17 -35.74
N LYS A 39 5.24 28.17 -37.00
CA LYS A 39 4.37 28.23 -38.19
C LYS A 39 4.32 26.86 -38.86
N ASN A 40 3.22 26.11 -38.72
CA ASN A 40 2.89 25.07 -39.71
C ASN A 40 1.41 24.62 -39.82
N GLU A 41 0.41 25.35 -39.29
CA GLU A 41 -0.98 24.80 -39.27
C GLU A 41 -2.13 25.76 -39.67
N SER A 42 -1.92 26.79 -40.50
CA SER A 42 -3.09 27.59 -40.95
C SER A 42 -2.89 28.41 -42.22
N VAL A 43 -2.83 27.74 -43.37
CA VAL A 43 -2.88 28.43 -44.69
C VAL A 43 -4.23 28.25 -45.41
N GLU A 44 -5.10 27.33 -44.98
CA GLU A 44 -6.35 27.06 -45.71
C GLU A 44 -7.60 27.85 -45.27
N GLU A 45 -7.65 28.37 -44.04
CA GLU A 45 -8.86 29.09 -43.56
C GLU A 45 -8.89 30.60 -43.94
N ILE A 46 -7.76 31.17 -44.37
CA ILE A 46 -7.62 32.63 -44.56
C ILE A 46 -8.25 33.14 -45.87
N ARG A 47 -8.66 32.25 -46.79
CA ARG A 47 -9.23 32.65 -48.10
C ARG A 47 -10.75 32.87 -48.11
N LYS A 48 -11.51 32.35 -47.15
CA LYS A 48 -13.00 32.42 -47.19
C LYS A 48 -13.64 33.59 -46.45
N PHE A 49 -12.91 34.31 -45.59
CA PHE A 49 -13.51 35.31 -44.69
C PHE A 49 -13.40 36.79 -45.15
N LYS A 50 -12.69 37.08 -46.25
CA LYS A 50 -12.41 38.48 -46.69
C LYS A 50 -13.48 39.15 -47.56
N LYS A 51 -14.68 38.56 -47.71
CA LYS A 51 -15.72 39.10 -48.62
C LYS A 51 -16.95 39.73 -47.96
N SER A 52 -17.02 39.87 -46.64
CA SER A 52 -18.17 40.54 -46.01
C SER A 52 -17.78 41.66 -45.04
N ARG A 53 -18.43 42.82 -45.24
CA ARG A 53 -18.59 43.97 -44.32
C ARG A 53 -17.46 45.02 -44.23
N LYS A 54 -17.50 45.94 -45.18
CA LYS A 54 -17.30 47.39 -44.95
C LYS A 54 -18.67 48.02 -44.63
N ARG A 55 -18.88 48.55 -43.42
CA ARG A 55 -19.74 49.71 -43.10
C ARG A 55 -19.58 50.06 -41.61
N LYS A 56 -18.92 51.18 -41.33
CA LYS A 56 -18.83 51.82 -40.00
C LYS A 56 -20.10 52.62 -39.73
N LYS A 57 -20.67 52.50 -38.53
CA LYS A 57 -21.51 53.53 -37.90
C LYS A 57 -21.13 53.62 -36.41
N VAL A 58 -20.92 54.85 -35.98
CA VAL A 58 -20.66 55.28 -34.60
C VAL A 58 -22.01 55.41 -33.88
N MET A 59 -22.17 54.84 -32.68
CA MET A 59 -23.26 55.19 -31.76
C MET A 59 -22.80 55.11 -30.29
N THR A 60 -23.34 56.05 -29.53
CA THR A 60 -23.10 56.42 -28.12
C THR A 60 -23.66 55.42 -27.11
N LEU A 61 -23.07 55.39 -25.90
CA LEU A 61 -23.47 54.56 -24.75
C LEU A 61 -24.88 54.92 -24.22
N PRO A 62 -25.77 53.94 -23.94
CA PRO A 62 -26.96 54.17 -23.13
C PRO A 62 -26.66 54.07 -21.63
N LYS A 63 -27.32 54.92 -20.84
CA LYS A 63 -27.36 54.85 -19.36
C LYS A 63 -28.28 53.70 -18.93
N ILE A 64 -27.82 52.88 -18.00
CA ILE A 64 -28.60 51.80 -17.39
C ILE A 64 -29.12 52.31 -16.04
N ASP A 65 -30.43 52.18 -15.84
CA ASP A 65 -31.15 52.52 -14.62
C ASP A 65 -31.37 51.25 -13.78
N LEU A 66 -31.17 51.34 -12.47
CA LEU A 66 -30.98 50.20 -11.54
C LEU A 66 -32.26 49.79 -10.79
N ASP A 67 -33.41 50.37 -11.10
CA ASP A 67 -34.66 50.17 -10.36
C ASP A 67 -35.54 49.01 -10.89
N ASN A 68 -35.06 48.19 -11.83
CA ASN A 68 -35.88 47.17 -12.49
C ASN A 68 -35.70 45.73 -11.99
N TYR A 69 -35.22 45.52 -10.77
CA TYR A 69 -35.21 44.21 -10.11
C TYR A 69 -36.05 44.23 -8.84
N SER A 70 -37.36 43.95 -8.99
CA SER A 70 -38.25 43.69 -7.86
C SER A 70 -38.12 42.25 -7.39
N VAL A 71 -37.58 42.06 -6.19
CA VAL A 71 -37.60 40.79 -5.46
C VAL A 71 -38.92 40.72 -4.70
N VAL A 72 -39.76 39.73 -4.99
CA VAL A 72 -40.92 39.38 -4.17
C VAL A 72 -40.76 37.91 -3.70
N PRO A 73 -40.85 37.63 -2.39
CA PRO A 73 -40.83 36.27 -1.85
C PRO A 73 -42.21 35.62 -1.99
N VAL A 74 -42.27 34.35 -2.37
CA VAL A 74 -43.50 33.55 -2.35
C VAL A 74 -43.46 32.68 -1.09
N ASP A 75 -44.51 32.82 -0.29
CA ASP A 75 -44.76 32.09 0.95
C ASP A 75 -46.05 31.26 0.81
N GLU A 76 -46.00 30.08 1.42
CA GLU A 76 -47.04 29.13 1.90
C GLU A 76 -48.27 28.72 1.06
N GLY A 77 -48.55 27.40 1.12
CA GLY A 77 -49.86 26.82 0.79
C GLY A 77 -49.84 25.30 0.62
N ASP A 78 -50.11 24.57 1.71
CA ASP A 78 -50.39 23.12 1.79
C ASP A 78 -51.55 22.66 0.90
N GLU A 79 -51.49 21.42 0.39
CA GLU A 79 -52.66 20.55 0.19
C GLU A 79 -52.22 19.07 0.09
N ASP A 80 -52.60 18.28 1.11
CA ASP A 80 -52.48 16.82 1.20
C ASP A 80 -53.48 16.10 0.29
N ARG A 81 -53.12 14.90 -0.21
CA ARG A 81 -54.02 13.74 -0.46
C ARG A 81 -53.27 12.43 -0.75
N ASP A 82 -53.44 11.47 0.17
CA ASP A 82 -53.54 9.99 0.10
C ASP A 82 -53.46 9.28 -1.27
N ALA A 83 -53.11 8.00 -1.46
CA ALA A 83 -52.40 6.91 -0.77
C ALA A 83 -52.45 5.65 -1.71
N GLU A 84 -51.43 4.77 -1.65
CA GLU A 84 -51.38 3.34 -2.10
C GLU A 84 -51.51 3.03 -3.63
N THR A 85 -50.78 2.10 -4.28
CA THR A 85 -50.45 0.67 -4.01
C THR A 85 -49.25 0.18 -4.88
N ASP A 86 -48.66 -0.96 -4.45
CA ASP A 86 -47.66 -1.87 -5.05
C ASP A 86 -47.56 -2.02 -6.60
N ASP A 87 -46.36 -2.22 -7.16
CA ASP A 87 -45.81 -3.57 -7.45
C ASP A 87 -44.48 -3.53 -8.25
N ASP A 88 -43.73 -4.62 -8.11
CA ASP A 88 -42.36 -4.92 -8.55
C ASP A 88 -42.11 -5.09 -10.08
N ILE A 89 -40.80 -5.00 -10.46
CA ILE A 89 -40.07 -5.66 -11.58
C ILE A 89 -39.74 -4.88 -12.90
N ALA A 90 -38.42 -4.91 -13.18
CA ALA A 90 -37.69 -4.93 -14.45
C ALA A 90 -37.45 -3.64 -15.27
N GLY A 91 -36.22 -3.11 -15.10
CA GLY A 91 -35.20 -3.05 -16.15
C GLY A 91 -35.55 -2.44 -17.51
N SER A 92 -35.16 -1.19 -17.71
CA SER A 92 -34.69 -0.71 -19.01
C SER A 92 -33.83 0.55 -18.84
N ASP A 93 -32.76 0.62 -19.63
CA ASP A 93 -31.91 1.79 -19.82
C ASP A 93 -32.78 3.01 -20.15
N ILE A 94 -32.84 3.98 -19.23
CA ILE A 94 -33.37 5.31 -19.51
C ILE A 94 -32.17 6.19 -19.85
N ASP A 95 -31.89 6.27 -21.15
CA ASP A 95 -31.29 7.44 -21.77
C ASP A 95 -32.16 8.65 -21.37
N LEU A 96 -31.65 9.48 -20.45
CA LEU A 96 -32.20 10.79 -20.19
C LEU A 96 -31.84 11.70 -21.37
N ASP A 97 -32.62 11.54 -22.44
CA ASP A 97 -32.81 12.52 -23.50
C ASP A 97 -33.45 13.76 -22.87
N LEU A 98 -32.59 14.65 -22.36
CA LEU A 98 -33.00 15.98 -21.94
C LEU A 98 -33.36 16.74 -23.20
N GLY A 99 -34.68 16.77 -23.45
CA GLY A 99 -35.31 17.40 -24.59
C GLY A 99 -34.67 18.73 -24.99
N ASP A 100 -34.45 18.82 -26.29
CA ASP A 100 -34.07 19.99 -27.07
C ASP A 100 -35.17 21.05 -26.95
N GLY A 101 -35.18 21.74 -25.81
CA GLY A 101 -35.95 22.94 -25.57
C GLY A 101 -35.11 24.14 -25.96
N ASP A 102 -35.37 24.67 -27.16
CA ASP A 102 -34.92 25.98 -27.65
C ASP A 102 -35.09 27.05 -26.53
N SER A 103 -34.04 27.21 -25.73
CA SER A 103 -33.85 28.33 -24.84
C SER A 103 -32.67 29.08 -25.42
N GLU A 104 -32.99 30.23 -26.02
CA GLU A 104 -32.02 31.12 -26.64
C GLU A 104 -30.77 31.23 -25.76
N GLU A 105 -29.62 30.74 -26.26
CA GLU A 105 -28.34 30.93 -25.62
C GLU A 105 -28.11 32.44 -25.43
N GLU A 106 -28.33 32.96 -24.22
CA GLU A 106 -27.90 34.29 -23.82
C GLU A 106 -26.40 34.39 -24.08
N LYS A 107 -26.03 35.06 -25.18
CA LYS A 107 -24.64 35.32 -25.56
C LYS A 107 -24.00 36.16 -24.47
N SER A 108 -23.26 35.50 -23.58
CA SER A 108 -22.49 36.14 -22.53
C SER A 108 -21.56 37.21 -23.13
N ASP A 109 -21.57 38.38 -22.52
CA ASP A 109 -20.89 39.59 -22.97
C ASP A 109 -19.39 39.35 -23.20
N SER A 110 -18.98 39.27 -24.47
CA SER A 110 -17.61 38.91 -24.91
C SER A 110 -16.53 39.97 -24.64
N SER A 111 -16.85 40.97 -23.82
CA SER A 111 -16.04 42.17 -23.61
C SER A 111 -14.83 41.96 -22.68
N LEU A 112 -14.82 40.91 -21.83
CA LEU A 112 -13.68 40.60 -20.95
C LEU A 112 -13.18 39.14 -21.10
N PRO A 113 -12.00 38.92 -21.73
CA PRO A 113 -11.43 37.57 -21.85
C PRO A 113 -10.88 37.05 -20.51
N LEU A 114 -11.13 35.76 -20.22
CA LEU A 114 -10.73 35.09 -18.97
C LEU A 114 -9.58 34.10 -19.23
N TYR A 115 -8.48 34.25 -18.47
CA TYR A 115 -7.35 33.32 -18.51
C TYR A 115 -7.49 32.25 -17.44
N VAL A 116 -7.96 31.07 -17.85
CA VAL A 116 -8.35 29.97 -16.94
C VAL A 116 -7.27 28.90 -16.81
N LEU A 117 -6.78 28.65 -15.59
CA LEU A 117 -5.74 27.67 -15.29
C LEU A 117 -6.18 26.64 -14.23
N PRO A 118 -5.98 25.32 -14.47
CA PRO A 118 -6.20 24.30 -13.47
C PRO A 118 -5.00 24.22 -12.50
N LEU A 119 -5.26 23.91 -11.22
CA LEU A 119 -4.21 23.70 -10.22
C LEU A 119 -4.55 22.53 -9.28
N TYR A 120 -3.72 21.50 -9.28
CA TYR A 120 -3.84 20.36 -8.35
C TYR A 120 -2.47 19.70 -8.17
N SER A 121 -2.31 18.91 -7.10
CA SER A 121 -0.99 18.42 -6.66
C SER A 121 -0.27 17.57 -7.71
N LEU A 122 -1.02 16.80 -8.50
CA LEU A 122 -0.50 15.89 -9.53
C LEU A 122 -0.24 16.58 -10.87
N LEU A 123 -0.55 17.88 -11.01
CA LEU A 123 -0.33 18.62 -12.25
C LEU A 123 1.17 18.78 -12.54
N ALA A 124 1.56 18.72 -13.82
CA ALA A 124 2.96 18.90 -14.24
C ALA A 124 3.54 20.23 -13.72
N PRO A 125 4.80 20.27 -13.22
CA PRO A 125 5.39 21.46 -12.60
C PRO A 125 5.36 22.70 -13.48
N GLU A 126 5.55 22.56 -14.80
CA GLU A 126 5.46 23.68 -15.74
C GLU A 126 4.07 24.30 -15.79
N LYS A 127 3.02 23.47 -15.74
CA LYS A 127 1.63 23.94 -15.74
C LYS A 127 1.28 24.57 -14.39
N GLN A 128 1.82 24.04 -13.28
CA GLN A 128 1.72 24.70 -11.96
C GLN A 128 2.44 26.06 -11.97
N ALA A 129 3.63 26.14 -12.57
CA ALA A 129 4.43 27.37 -12.66
C ALA A 129 3.72 28.48 -13.44
N LYS A 130 2.88 28.14 -14.44
CA LYS A 130 2.07 29.11 -15.19
C LYS A 130 1.10 29.88 -14.29
N VAL A 131 0.66 29.30 -13.17
CA VAL A 131 -0.27 29.96 -12.24
C VAL A 131 0.37 31.13 -11.49
N PHE A 132 1.69 31.13 -11.34
CA PHE A 132 2.43 32.23 -10.69
C PHE A 132 2.81 33.37 -11.64
N ARG A 133 2.71 33.14 -12.95
CA ARG A 133 3.01 34.16 -13.96
C ARG A 133 1.83 35.11 -14.09
N ALA A 134 2.12 36.39 -14.34
CA ALA A 134 1.08 37.37 -14.62
C ALA A 134 0.24 36.94 -15.84
N PRO A 135 -1.09 37.12 -15.80
CA PRO A 135 -1.94 36.80 -16.94
C PRO A 135 -1.61 37.71 -18.14
N PRO A 136 -1.87 37.27 -19.38
CA PRO A 136 -1.71 38.11 -20.57
C PRO A 136 -2.48 39.44 -20.44
N PRO A 137 -1.97 40.55 -21.01
CA PRO A 137 -2.61 41.86 -20.90
C PRO A 137 -4.03 41.83 -21.48
N GLY A 138 -4.94 42.52 -20.80
CA GLY A 138 -6.36 42.54 -21.16
C GLY A 138 -7.16 41.32 -20.69
N THR A 139 -6.55 40.36 -20.00
CA THR A 139 -7.24 39.18 -19.45
C THR A 139 -7.29 39.18 -17.93
N ARG A 140 -8.34 38.57 -17.37
CA ARG A 140 -8.44 38.32 -15.93
C ARG A 140 -8.00 36.89 -15.61
N LEU A 141 -7.20 36.71 -14.55
CA LEU A 141 -6.77 35.38 -14.11
C LEU A 141 -7.92 34.67 -13.37
N CYS A 142 -8.20 33.42 -13.75
CA CYS A 142 -9.06 32.51 -12.99
C CYS A 142 -8.34 31.18 -12.78
N VAL A 143 -8.12 30.82 -11.52
CA VAL A 143 -7.47 29.58 -11.13
C VAL A 143 -8.50 28.66 -10.52
N VAL A 144 -8.66 27.47 -11.07
CA VAL A 144 -9.52 26.43 -10.49
C VAL A 144 -8.63 25.42 -9.79
N ALA A 145 -8.73 25.33 -8.47
CA ALA A 145 -7.77 24.64 -7.63
C ALA A 145 -8.40 23.63 -6.66
N THR A 146 -7.62 22.62 -6.25
CA THR A 146 -7.92 21.82 -5.06
C THR A 146 -7.29 22.44 -3.81
N ASN A 147 -7.31 21.72 -2.69
CA ASN A 147 -6.73 22.10 -1.38
C ASN A 147 -5.24 22.50 -1.46
N VAL A 148 -4.54 22.25 -2.57
CA VAL A 148 -3.15 22.71 -2.77
C VAL A 148 -3.02 24.23 -2.68
N ALA A 149 -4.05 24.98 -3.10
CA ALA A 149 -4.08 26.43 -2.96
C ALA A 149 -4.45 26.90 -1.53
N GLU A 150 -4.96 26.00 -0.68
CA GLU A 150 -5.38 26.31 0.70
C GLU A 150 -4.19 26.42 1.64
N THR A 151 -3.13 25.63 1.44
CA THR A 151 -1.96 25.58 2.32
C THR A 151 -0.65 25.72 1.55
N SER A 152 -0.42 24.85 0.56
CA SER A 152 0.91 24.62 -0.04
C SER A 152 1.39 25.72 -0.98
N LEU A 153 0.49 26.37 -1.73
CA LEU A 153 0.85 27.37 -2.73
C LEU A 153 0.17 28.71 -2.46
N THR A 154 0.88 29.78 -2.81
CA THR A 154 0.46 31.15 -2.55
C THR A 154 0.45 31.92 -3.85
N ILE A 155 -0.73 32.15 -4.42
CA ILE A 155 -0.88 32.79 -5.73
C ILE A 155 -1.00 34.30 -5.52
N PRO A 156 -0.09 35.12 -6.07
CA PRO A 156 -0.19 36.57 -5.99
C PRO A 156 -1.34 37.09 -6.86
N GLY A 157 -1.91 38.25 -6.50
CA GLY A 157 -2.93 38.92 -7.30
C GLY A 157 -4.33 38.29 -7.27
N ILE A 158 -4.57 37.30 -6.41
CA ILE A 158 -5.92 36.80 -6.12
C ILE A 158 -6.64 37.80 -5.21
N LYS A 159 -7.85 38.18 -5.62
CA LYS A 159 -8.74 39.10 -4.88
C LYS A 159 -10.11 38.49 -4.59
N TYR A 160 -10.51 37.50 -5.39
CA TYR A 160 -11.82 36.87 -5.29
C TYR A 160 -11.64 35.37 -5.09
N VAL A 161 -12.21 34.84 -4.01
CA VAL A 161 -12.24 33.40 -3.74
C VAL A 161 -13.67 32.91 -3.85
N VAL A 162 -13.87 31.78 -4.52
CA VAL A 162 -15.12 31.02 -4.55
C VAL A 162 -14.86 29.69 -3.86
N ASP A 163 -15.55 29.44 -2.75
CA ASP A 163 -15.36 28.25 -1.92
C ASP A 163 -16.56 27.31 -2.03
N CYS A 164 -16.34 26.09 -2.52
CA CYS A 164 -17.36 25.04 -2.61
C CYS A 164 -17.79 24.47 -1.25
N GLY A 165 -17.02 24.70 -0.18
CA GLY A 165 -17.33 24.16 1.16
C GLY A 165 -17.04 22.66 1.31
N LYS A 166 -16.54 21.99 0.28
CA LYS A 166 -16.29 20.55 0.29
C LYS A 166 -14.81 20.22 0.16
N VAL A 167 -14.44 19.03 0.63
CA VAL A 167 -13.10 18.47 0.55
C VAL A 167 -13.14 16.96 0.33
N LYS A 168 -12.32 16.48 -0.60
CA LYS A 168 -12.09 15.04 -0.79
C LYS A 168 -11.03 14.56 0.20
N LYS A 169 -11.44 13.69 1.13
CA LYS A 169 -10.56 13.09 2.15
C LYS A 169 -10.45 11.59 1.90
N ARG A 170 -9.27 11.03 2.21
CA ARG A 170 -9.06 9.58 2.27
C ARG A 170 -9.54 9.11 3.65
N PHE A 171 -10.47 8.19 3.67
CA PHE A 171 -10.92 7.48 4.86
C PHE A 171 -10.29 6.10 4.86
N TYR A 172 -9.81 5.69 6.02
CA TYR A 172 -9.31 4.35 6.26
C TYR A 172 -10.25 3.69 7.25
N ASP A 173 -10.89 2.61 6.83
CA ASP A 173 -11.66 1.79 7.74
C ASP A 173 -10.71 0.94 8.57
N LYS A 174 -10.83 1.06 9.90
CA LYS A 174 -9.94 0.44 10.86
C LYS A 174 -10.13 -1.07 10.94
N ILE A 175 -11.34 -1.55 10.67
CA ILE A 175 -11.70 -2.97 10.80
C ILE A 175 -11.26 -3.70 9.54
N THR A 176 -11.67 -3.18 8.39
CA THR A 176 -11.45 -3.85 7.11
C THR A 176 -10.10 -3.51 6.47
N GLY A 177 -9.47 -2.42 6.91
CA GLY A 177 -8.25 -1.89 6.29
C GLY A 177 -8.47 -1.23 4.93
N VAL A 178 -9.72 -1.04 4.51
CA VAL A 178 -10.07 -0.48 3.20
C VAL A 178 -9.89 1.04 3.19
N SER A 179 -9.34 1.53 2.09
CA SER A 179 -9.26 2.96 1.82
C SER A 179 -10.38 3.42 0.89
N SER A 180 -11.12 4.45 1.27
CA SER A 180 -12.12 5.09 0.41
C SER A 180 -11.86 6.59 0.30
N PHE A 181 -12.28 7.19 -0.82
CA PHE A 181 -12.19 8.63 -1.01
C PHE A 181 -13.57 9.25 -1.02
N ARG A 182 -13.93 9.95 0.06
CA ARG A 182 -15.26 10.57 0.21
C ARG A 182 -15.16 12.08 0.22
N VAL A 183 -16.16 12.72 -0.38
CA VAL A 183 -16.32 14.17 -0.36
C VAL A 183 -17.12 14.54 0.89
N THR A 184 -16.54 15.36 1.75
CA THR A 184 -17.13 15.78 3.03
C THR A 184 -17.09 17.30 3.16
N TRP A 185 -17.82 17.85 4.13
CA TRP A 185 -17.71 19.25 4.49
C TRP A 185 -16.30 19.60 5.00
N ILE A 186 -15.88 20.83 4.73
CA ILE A 186 -14.66 21.40 5.32
C ILE A 186 -14.88 21.78 6.78
N SER A 187 -13.80 21.94 7.54
CA SER A 187 -13.89 22.56 8.85
C SER A 187 -14.03 24.08 8.73
N GLN A 188 -14.52 24.74 9.78
CA GLN A 188 -14.55 26.20 9.86
C GLN A 188 -13.13 26.78 9.71
N ALA A 189 -12.13 26.14 10.30
CA ALA A 189 -10.72 26.52 10.14
C ALA A 189 -10.26 26.50 8.66
N SER A 190 -10.59 25.44 7.91
CA SER A 190 -10.28 25.36 6.47
C SER A 190 -11.04 26.40 5.66
N ALA A 191 -12.32 26.62 5.94
CA ALA A 191 -13.13 27.67 5.29
C ALA A 191 -12.54 29.07 5.51
N ASN A 192 -12.09 29.36 6.72
CA ASN A 192 -11.44 30.63 7.06
C ASN A 192 -10.07 30.76 6.39
N GLN A 193 -9.29 29.66 6.33
CA GLN A 193 -8.00 29.66 5.63
C GLN A 193 -8.16 29.88 4.12
N ARG A 194 -9.18 29.30 3.50
CA ARG A 194 -9.54 29.53 2.08
C ARG A 194 -9.94 30.98 1.85
N ALA A 195 -10.77 31.56 2.72
CA ALA A 195 -11.14 32.97 2.65
C ALA A 195 -9.92 33.90 2.74
N GLY A 196 -8.96 33.57 3.62
CA GLY A 196 -7.69 34.28 3.74
C GLY A 196 -6.83 34.29 2.46
N ARG A 197 -7.12 33.43 1.48
CA ARG A 197 -6.45 33.44 0.16
C ARG A 197 -6.90 34.59 -0.74
N ALA A 198 -8.06 35.19 -0.49
CA ALA A 198 -8.54 36.37 -1.22
C ALA A 198 -7.82 37.66 -0.80
N GLY A 199 -7.44 37.76 0.48
CA GLY A 199 -7.02 39.00 1.12
C GLY A 199 -5.52 39.11 1.41
N ARG A 200 -4.65 38.55 0.55
CA ARG A 200 -3.23 38.37 0.91
C ARG A 200 -2.43 39.67 0.87
N THR A 201 -2.54 40.42 -0.22
CA THR A 201 -1.82 41.70 -0.42
C THR A 201 -2.77 42.89 -0.55
N GLU A 202 -4.06 42.62 -0.80
CA GLU A 202 -5.10 43.63 -0.99
C GLU A 202 -6.39 43.14 -0.32
N PRO A 203 -7.36 44.03 -0.02
CA PRO A 203 -8.68 43.61 0.41
C PRO A 203 -9.34 42.69 -0.62
N GLY A 204 -9.82 41.54 -0.17
CA GLY A 204 -10.42 40.51 -1.02
C GLY A 204 -11.83 40.14 -0.62
N HIS A 205 -12.56 39.52 -1.55
CA HIS A 205 -13.90 38.99 -1.32
C HIS A 205 -13.88 37.47 -1.38
N CYS A 206 -14.53 36.82 -0.42
CA CYS A 206 -14.73 35.38 -0.40
C CYS A 206 -16.22 35.07 -0.53
N TYR A 207 -16.60 34.37 -1.59
CA TYR A 207 -17.95 33.88 -1.81
C TYR A 207 -18.02 32.41 -1.41
N ARG A 208 -18.84 32.11 -0.40
CA ARG A 208 -19.08 30.75 0.10
C ARG A 208 -20.35 30.22 -0.54
N LEU A 209 -20.29 29.04 -1.14
CA LEU A 209 -21.44 28.38 -1.79
C LEU A 209 -22.33 27.63 -0.78
N TYR A 210 -22.34 28.08 0.48
CA TYR A 210 -23.07 27.46 1.59
C TYR A 210 -23.58 28.56 2.52
N SER A 211 -24.73 28.31 3.16
CA SER A 211 -25.39 29.29 4.03
C SER A 211 -24.61 29.53 5.34
N SER A 212 -24.97 30.61 6.03
CA SER A 212 -24.46 30.89 7.38
C SER A 212 -24.81 29.78 8.36
N ALA A 213 -26.01 29.19 8.28
CA ALA A 213 -26.42 28.05 9.08
C ALA A 213 -25.50 26.84 8.85
N VAL A 214 -25.25 26.47 7.59
CA VAL A 214 -24.37 25.36 7.23
C VAL A 214 -22.93 25.61 7.71
N PHE A 215 -22.46 26.85 7.70
CA PHE A 215 -21.14 27.20 8.24
C PHE A 215 -21.05 26.99 9.77
N MET A 216 -22.13 27.25 10.50
CA MET A 216 -22.18 27.03 11.95
C MET A 216 -22.19 25.53 12.29
N ASP A 217 -22.76 24.69 11.42
CA ASP A 217 -22.79 23.23 11.57
C ASP A 217 -21.44 22.55 11.28
N PHE A 218 -20.49 23.24 10.64
CA PHE A 218 -19.17 22.68 10.36
C PHE A 218 -18.37 22.43 11.64
N GLU A 219 -17.59 21.35 11.66
CA GLU A 219 -16.59 21.13 12.70
C GLU A 219 -15.61 22.32 12.77
N LYS A 220 -15.33 22.82 13.98
CA LYS A 220 -14.43 23.97 14.16
C LYS A 220 -13.03 23.69 13.61
N PHE A 221 -12.48 22.51 13.93
CA PHE A 221 -11.16 22.06 13.50
C PHE A 221 -11.26 20.71 12.80
N SER A 222 -10.36 20.48 11.84
CA SER A 222 -10.28 19.18 11.18
C SER A 222 -9.71 18.14 12.14
N ALA A 223 -10.33 16.96 12.19
CA ALA A 223 -9.78 15.86 13.00
C ALA A 223 -8.31 15.55 12.62
N PRO A 224 -7.42 15.30 13.61
CA PRO A 224 -6.00 15.05 13.38
C PRO A 224 -5.72 13.87 12.42
N GLU A 225 -4.55 13.86 11.80
CA GLU A 225 -4.16 12.80 10.86
C GLU A 225 -3.94 11.45 11.55
N ILE A 226 -3.41 11.47 12.79
CA ILE A 226 -3.12 10.29 13.60
C ILE A 226 -4.36 9.44 13.89
N THR A 227 -5.56 10.03 13.90
CA THR A 227 -6.81 9.29 14.16
C THR A 227 -7.41 8.65 12.91
N LYS A 228 -6.85 8.94 11.72
CA LYS A 228 -7.40 8.57 10.41
C LYS A 228 -6.53 7.60 9.62
N ARG A 229 -5.35 7.26 10.13
CA ARG A 229 -4.40 6.37 9.47
C ARG A 229 -3.92 5.29 10.43
N PRO A 230 -3.49 4.15 9.90
CA PRO A 230 -2.73 3.17 10.66
C PRO A 230 -1.49 3.80 11.31
N VAL A 231 -1.17 3.36 12.53
CA VAL A 231 -0.13 3.95 13.40
C VAL A 231 1.04 3.00 13.70
N GLU A 232 1.17 1.90 12.95
CA GLU A 232 2.23 0.90 13.10
C GLU A 232 3.65 1.47 12.95
N ASP A 233 3.83 2.45 12.06
CA ASP A 233 5.10 3.13 11.87
C ASP A 233 5.49 3.90 13.15
N LEU A 234 4.55 4.68 13.69
CA LEU A 234 4.75 5.42 14.94
C LEU A 234 5.03 4.49 16.11
N ILE A 235 4.27 3.39 16.26
CA ILE A 235 4.48 2.42 17.35
C ILE A 235 5.86 1.79 17.25
N LEU A 236 6.30 1.40 16.04
CA LEU A 236 7.63 0.81 15.86
C LEU A 236 8.74 1.78 16.29
N GLN A 237 8.62 3.06 15.92
CA GLN A 237 9.55 4.11 16.35
C GLN A 237 9.53 4.32 17.86
N MET A 238 8.34 4.39 18.48
CA MET A 238 8.19 4.53 19.92
C MET A 238 8.82 3.34 20.68
N LYS A 239 8.62 2.12 20.21
CA LYS A 239 9.23 0.91 20.80
C LYS A 239 10.75 0.90 20.61
N ALA A 240 11.27 1.45 19.51
CA ALA A 240 12.71 1.64 19.31
C ALA A 240 13.31 2.66 20.29
N LEU A 241 12.52 3.64 20.74
CA LEU A 241 12.86 4.58 21.82
C LEU A 241 12.63 4.01 23.23
N ASN A 242 12.40 2.70 23.35
CA ASN A 242 12.11 1.98 24.60
C ASN A 242 10.82 2.43 25.32
N ILE A 243 9.84 2.93 24.58
CA ILE A 243 8.50 3.22 25.12
C ILE A 243 7.65 1.95 25.01
N GLU A 244 7.57 1.17 26.09
CA GLU A 244 6.87 -0.11 26.08
C GLU A 244 5.34 0.05 26.06
N LYS A 245 4.79 0.88 26.95
CA LYS A 245 3.34 1.10 27.06
C LYS A 245 2.90 2.29 26.22
N VAL A 246 2.51 2.02 24.98
CA VAL A 246 2.06 3.04 24.02
C VAL A 246 0.86 3.82 24.54
N ILE A 247 -0.05 3.16 25.26
CA ILE A 247 -1.25 3.78 25.86
C ILE A 247 -0.94 4.89 26.87
N ASN A 248 0.25 4.86 27.51
CA ASN A 248 0.64 5.85 28.52
C ASN A 248 1.35 7.06 27.89
N PHE A 249 1.56 7.05 26.57
CA PHE A 249 2.23 8.14 25.91
C PHE A 249 1.32 9.38 25.84
N PRO A 250 1.82 10.58 26.17
CA PRO A 250 1.01 11.80 26.25
C PRO A 250 0.74 12.39 24.86
N PHE A 251 -0.14 11.75 24.08
CA PHE A 251 -0.57 12.27 22.78
C PHE A 251 -1.41 13.55 22.93
N PRO A 252 -1.21 14.59 22.08
CA PRO A 252 -2.12 15.73 22.04
C PRO A 252 -3.57 15.32 21.72
N THR A 253 -3.72 14.32 20.86
CA THR A 253 -4.98 13.60 20.62
C THR A 253 -4.61 12.14 20.42
N PRO A 254 -5.02 11.23 21.32
CA PRO A 254 -4.64 9.83 21.23
C PRO A 254 -5.27 9.16 20.01
N PRO A 255 -4.56 8.23 19.35
CA PRO A 255 -5.18 7.36 18.36
C PRO A 255 -6.22 6.43 19.01
N PRO A 256 -7.19 5.92 18.23
CA PRO A 256 -8.13 4.91 18.70
C PRO A 256 -7.41 3.67 19.24
N THR A 257 -7.93 3.07 20.31
CA THR A 257 -7.38 1.86 20.94
C THR A 257 -7.33 0.68 19.98
N GLU A 258 -8.32 0.54 19.10
CA GLU A 258 -8.37 -0.45 18.03
C GLU A 258 -7.17 -0.32 17.07
N ALA A 259 -6.79 0.92 16.72
CA ALA A 259 -5.67 1.18 15.81
C ALA A 259 -4.33 0.85 16.48
N LEU A 260 -4.22 1.08 17.80
CA LEU A 260 -3.05 0.67 18.58
C LEU A 260 -2.92 -0.86 18.64
N ALA A 261 -4.02 -1.56 18.92
CA ALA A 261 -4.06 -3.02 18.98
C ALA A 261 -3.73 -3.65 17.61
N ALA A 262 -4.35 -3.19 16.53
CA ALA A 262 -4.09 -3.67 15.17
C ALA A 262 -2.63 -3.44 14.75
N ALA A 263 -2.06 -2.29 15.12
CA ALA A 263 -0.65 -1.99 14.86
C ALA A 263 0.30 -2.91 15.64
N GLU A 264 0.02 -3.21 16.92
CA GLU A 264 0.83 -4.17 17.68
C GLU A 264 0.71 -5.60 17.13
N GLU A 265 -0.50 -6.05 16.78
CA GLU A 265 -0.72 -7.35 16.14
C GLU A 265 0.06 -7.49 14.83
N LEU A 266 0.02 -6.46 13.97
CA LEU A 266 0.78 -6.42 12.73
C LEU A 266 2.29 -6.49 13.00
N LEU A 267 2.81 -5.68 13.92
CA LEU A 267 4.25 -5.66 14.21
C LEU A 267 4.74 -6.97 14.83
N ILE A 268 3.90 -7.66 15.61
CA ILE A 268 4.18 -9.02 16.10
C ILE A 268 4.22 -10.00 14.93
N ALA A 269 3.22 -9.98 14.04
CA ALA A 269 3.17 -10.87 12.87
C ALA A 269 4.31 -10.61 11.87
N LEU A 270 4.82 -9.38 11.80
CA LEU A 270 6.02 -9.03 11.04
C LEU A 270 7.32 -9.49 11.72
N GLY A 271 7.28 -9.93 12.98
CA GLY A 271 8.44 -10.28 13.79
C GLY A 271 9.23 -9.07 14.30
N ALA A 272 8.67 -7.86 14.18
CA ALA A 272 9.27 -6.62 14.66
C ALA A 272 9.16 -6.48 16.19
N LEU A 273 8.10 -7.02 16.78
CA LEU A 273 7.93 -7.16 18.23
C LEU A 273 8.03 -8.65 18.60
N LYS A 274 8.52 -8.93 19.81
CA LYS A 274 8.51 -10.30 20.34
C LYS A 274 7.09 -10.71 20.75
N GLU A 275 6.71 -11.93 20.40
CA GLU A 275 5.45 -12.51 20.86
C GLU A 275 5.43 -12.62 22.39
N PRO A 276 4.29 -12.31 23.04
CA PRO A 276 4.13 -12.54 24.46
C PRO A 276 4.16 -14.06 24.74
N PRO A 277 4.86 -14.53 25.80
CA PRO A 277 4.90 -15.95 26.15
C PRO A 277 3.49 -16.53 26.33
N MET A 278 3.20 -17.59 25.57
CA MET A 278 1.91 -18.33 25.61
C MET A 278 1.77 -19.20 26.87
N THR A 279 2.86 -19.49 27.58
CA THR A 279 2.89 -20.35 28.77
C THR A 279 3.24 -19.56 30.03
N GLY A 280 2.41 -19.66 31.07
CA GLY A 280 2.58 -18.95 32.34
C GLY A 280 1.26 -18.75 33.09
N ARG A 281 1.30 -18.24 34.33
CA ARG A 281 0.07 -17.91 35.09
C ARG A 281 -0.70 -16.80 34.36
N LEU A 282 -2.04 -16.81 34.42
CA LEU A 282 -2.93 -15.88 33.71
C LEU A 282 -2.55 -14.38 33.91
N LYS A 283 -2.11 -14.01 35.12
CA LYS A 283 -1.59 -12.66 35.43
C LYS A 283 -0.31 -12.31 34.67
N GLN A 284 0.60 -13.26 34.47
CA GLN A 284 1.83 -13.06 33.70
C GLN A 284 1.53 -13.00 32.19
N GLN A 285 0.56 -13.76 31.71
CA GLN A 285 0.10 -13.69 30.31
C GLN A 285 -0.57 -12.34 29.99
N LEU A 286 -1.43 -11.83 30.89
CA LEU A 286 -2.03 -10.50 30.77
C LEU A 286 -0.99 -9.38 30.84
N ALA A 287 -0.03 -9.47 31.77
CA ALA A 287 1.06 -8.51 31.86
C ALA A 287 1.98 -8.54 30.62
N ALA A 288 2.27 -9.73 30.09
CA ALA A 288 3.10 -9.90 28.90
C ALA A 288 2.43 -9.41 27.61
N LYS A 289 1.10 -9.57 27.48
CA LYS A 289 0.33 -8.95 26.38
C LYS A 289 0.41 -7.42 26.38
N LEU A 290 0.62 -6.79 27.54
CA LEU A 290 0.79 -5.34 27.65
C LEU A 290 2.21 -4.85 27.35
N SER A 291 3.19 -5.75 27.24
CA SER A 291 4.60 -5.40 27.01
C SER A 291 5.23 -6.32 25.96
N CYS A 292 4.98 -6.02 24.69
CA CYS A 292 5.69 -6.65 23.57
C CYS A 292 6.93 -5.81 23.24
N PRO A 293 8.15 -6.20 23.67
CA PRO A 293 9.36 -5.43 23.40
C PRO A 293 9.80 -5.57 21.95
N ILE A 294 10.57 -4.59 21.47
CA ILE A 294 11.14 -4.60 20.12
C ILE A 294 12.14 -5.75 19.95
N SER A 295 12.04 -6.47 18.84
CA SER A 295 12.99 -7.52 18.46
C SER A 295 14.25 -6.93 17.82
N PRO A 296 15.37 -7.69 17.70
CA PRO A 296 16.53 -7.24 16.92
C PRO A 296 16.18 -6.91 15.47
N LEU A 297 15.28 -7.70 14.86
CA LEU A 297 14.73 -7.43 13.53
C LEU A 297 13.94 -6.13 13.51
N GLY A 298 13.06 -5.90 14.49
CA GLY A 298 12.28 -4.68 14.60
C GLY A 298 13.16 -3.43 14.76
N ARG A 299 14.28 -3.54 15.49
CA ARG A 299 15.26 -2.44 15.62
C ARG A 299 15.91 -2.09 14.29
N VAL A 300 16.22 -3.08 13.46
CA VAL A 300 16.69 -2.86 12.08
C VAL A 300 15.59 -2.21 11.25
N MET A 301 14.36 -2.72 11.31
CA MET A 301 13.23 -2.18 10.57
C MET A 301 12.96 -0.71 10.89
N ALA A 302 13.09 -0.31 12.16
CA ALA A 302 12.90 1.08 12.61
C ALA A 302 13.92 2.07 11.99
N THR A 303 15.06 1.59 11.49
CA THR A 303 16.04 2.46 10.81
C THR A 303 15.65 2.83 9.38
N PHE A 304 14.73 2.08 8.78
CA PHE A 304 14.32 2.30 7.39
C PHE A 304 13.21 3.36 7.31
N PRO A 305 13.33 4.39 6.45
CA PRO A 305 12.35 5.46 6.30
C PRO A 305 11.14 5.05 5.44
N VAL A 306 10.55 3.89 5.72
CA VAL A 306 9.39 3.31 5.01
C VAL A 306 8.49 2.56 5.99
N ALA A 307 7.24 2.30 5.60
CA ALA A 307 6.29 1.56 6.42
C ALA A 307 6.85 0.20 6.88
N PRO A 308 6.50 -0.29 8.09
CA PRO A 308 7.03 -1.54 8.66
C PRO A 308 6.92 -2.77 7.75
N ARG A 309 5.83 -2.86 6.96
CA ARG A 309 5.62 -3.91 5.95
C ARG A 309 6.76 -3.97 4.94
N TYR A 310 7.12 -2.81 4.41
CA TYR A 310 8.19 -2.67 3.43
C TYR A 310 9.57 -2.75 4.08
N ALA A 311 9.70 -2.30 5.34
CA ALA A 311 10.91 -2.48 6.13
C ALA A 311 11.25 -3.97 6.32
N LYS A 312 10.24 -4.83 6.56
CA LYS A 312 10.43 -6.29 6.60
C LYS A 312 10.89 -6.85 5.25
N MET A 313 10.33 -6.38 4.14
CA MET A 313 10.77 -6.78 2.80
C MET A 313 12.25 -6.46 2.58
N LEU A 314 12.69 -5.24 2.95
CA LEU A 314 14.09 -4.84 2.84
C LEU A 314 15.02 -5.70 3.70
N ALA A 315 14.63 -5.98 4.95
CA ALA A 315 15.39 -6.82 5.87
C ALA A 315 15.53 -8.27 5.35
N LEU A 316 14.46 -8.83 4.75
CA LEU A 316 14.46 -10.18 4.19
C LEU A 316 15.16 -10.30 2.84
N SER A 317 15.28 -9.20 2.10
CA SER A 317 15.82 -9.19 0.74
C SER A 317 17.35 -9.29 0.65
N ARG A 318 18.05 -9.54 1.75
CA ARG A 318 19.52 -9.72 1.80
C ARG A 318 20.03 -10.98 1.07
N GLN A 319 19.13 -11.87 0.66
CA GLN A 319 19.45 -13.13 -0.01
C GLN A 319 19.33 -13.03 -1.54
N HIS A 320 20.02 -13.93 -2.26
CA HIS A 320 19.86 -14.14 -3.72
C HIS A 320 20.04 -12.88 -4.60
N ASP A 321 20.83 -11.90 -4.15
CA ASP A 321 21.11 -10.64 -4.86
C ASP A 321 19.86 -9.86 -5.31
N CYS A 322 18.74 -10.01 -4.59
CA CYS A 322 17.47 -9.36 -4.94
C CYS A 322 17.27 -7.98 -4.29
N LEU A 323 18.19 -7.55 -3.45
CA LEU A 323 18.11 -6.31 -2.66
C LEU A 323 17.91 -5.03 -3.49
N PRO A 324 18.63 -4.80 -4.61
CA PRO A 324 18.40 -3.62 -5.45
C PRO A 324 16.99 -3.60 -6.07
N TYR A 325 16.45 -4.78 -6.41
CA TYR A 325 15.11 -4.91 -6.95
C TYR A 325 14.05 -4.64 -5.88
N THR A 326 14.22 -5.17 -4.67
CA THR A 326 13.30 -4.90 -3.56
C THR A 326 13.31 -3.42 -3.16
N ILE A 327 14.49 -2.78 -3.08
CA ILE A 327 14.59 -1.33 -2.85
C ILE A 327 13.79 -0.56 -3.90
N THR A 328 13.84 -1.00 -5.15
CA THR A 328 13.13 -0.36 -6.26
C THR A 328 11.62 -0.57 -6.18
N ILE A 329 11.16 -1.79 -5.88
CA ILE A 329 9.74 -2.10 -5.67
C ILE A 329 9.18 -1.31 -4.47
N VAL A 330 9.89 -1.32 -3.34
CA VAL A 330 9.51 -0.57 -2.13
C VAL A 330 9.46 0.93 -2.40
N SER A 331 10.43 1.48 -3.13
CA SER A 331 10.44 2.91 -3.48
C SER A 331 9.25 3.26 -4.38
N ALA A 332 8.93 2.41 -5.34
CA ALA A 332 7.79 2.61 -6.25
C ALA A 332 6.45 2.49 -5.52
N MET A 333 6.29 1.53 -4.61
CA MET A 333 5.08 1.36 -3.79
C MET A 333 4.86 2.51 -2.80
N THR A 334 5.95 3.06 -2.24
CA THR A 334 5.89 4.17 -1.28
C THR A 334 5.43 5.47 -1.94
N ILE A 335 5.78 5.67 -3.22
CA ILE A 335 5.45 6.91 -3.93
C ILE A 335 4.05 6.82 -4.55
N ARG A 336 3.22 7.78 -4.17
CA ARG A 336 1.81 7.82 -4.56
C ARG A 336 1.62 8.08 -6.05
N GLU A 337 0.84 7.27 -6.76
CA GLU A 337 0.50 7.40 -8.19
C GLU A 337 1.75 7.49 -9.10
N LEU A 338 2.25 6.35 -9.57
CA LEU A 338 3.40 6.23 -10.49
C LEU A 338 3.04 6.64 -11.93
N PHE A 339 1.88 6.20 -12.39
CA PHE A 339 1.39 6.38 -13.75
C PHE A 339 0.60 7.68 -13.87
N GLU A 340 0.66 8.31 -15.04
CA GLU A 340 -0.20 9.46 -15.34
C GLU A 340 -1.64 9.00 -15.60
N GLU A 341 -2.60 9.78 -15.11
CA GLU A 341 -4.02 9.51 -15.31
C GLU A 341 -4.47 9.99 -16.69
N PHE A 342 -5.02 9.08 -17.49
CA PHE A 342 -5.52 9.38 -18.83
C PHE A 342 -7.06 9.38 -18.93
N ASP A 343 -7.79 8.95 -17.91
CA ASP A 343 -9.27 8.91 -17.90
C ASP A 343 -9.92 10.26 -17.56
N ARG A 344 -9.25 11.36 -17.91
CA ARG A 344 -9.89 12.68 -17.89
C ARG A 344 -10.72 12.84 -19.16
N PRO A 345 -11.90 13.51 -19.10
CA PRO A 345 -12.65 13.80 -20.30
C PRO A 345 -11.76 14.62 -21.26
N ALA A 346 -11.97 14.60 -22.58
CA ALA A 346 -11.16 15.42 -23.50
C ALA A 346 -11.88 16.71 -23.91
N VAL A 347 -11.15 17.71 -24.43
CA VAL A 347 -11.72 18.99 -24.91
C VAL A 347 -12.21 18.89 -26.37
N SER A 348 -11.65 17.96 -27.14
CA SER A 348 -11.97 17.72 -28.56
C SER A 348 -11.90 16.23 -28.87
N GLU A 349 -12.58 15.77 -29.92
CA GLU A 349 -12.46 14.42 -30.45
C GLU A 349 -11.01 14.03 -30.75
N GLU A 350 -10.19 14.97 -31.23
CA GLU A 350 -8.75 14.74 -31.42
C GLU A 350 -8.04 14.46 -30.10
N GLU A 351 -8.38 15.19 -29.03
CA GLU A 351 -7.80 14.95 -27.71
C GLU A 351 -8.30 13.63 -27.12
N THR A 352 -9.56 13.21 -27.39
CA THR A 352 -10.05 11.89 -26.98
C THR A 352 -9.24 10.78 -27.64
N SER A 353 -8.97 10.90 -28.95
CA SER A 353 -8.17 9.93 -29.71
C SER A 353 -6.73 9.90 -29.22
N LYS A 354 -6.14 11.06 -28.93
CA LYS A 354 -4.79 11.17 -28.33
C LYS A 354 -4.73 10.52 -26.93
N LEU A 355 -5.72 10.74 -26.06
CA LEU A 355 -5.78 10.14 -24.73
C LEU A 355 -5.99 8.62 -24.79
N LYS A 356 -6.90 8.13 -25.66
CA LYS A 356 -7.09 6.70 -25.90
C LYS A 356 -5.80 6.04 -26.41
N GLY A 357 -5.11 6.67 -27.35
CA GLY A 357 -3.81 6.21 -27.86
C GLY A 357 -2.73 6.13 -26.77
N LYS A 358 -2.62 7.16 -25.93
CA LYS A 358 -1.70 7.16 -24.77
C LYS A 358 -2.03 6.07 -23.76
N LYS A 359 -3.31 5.87 -23.44
CA LYS A 359 -3.78 4.80 -22.54
C LYS A 359 -3.44 3.41 -23.10
N ALA A 360 -3.68 3.19 -24.39
CA ALA A 360 -3.34 1.93 -25.06
C ALA A 360 -1.82 1.66 -25.03
N ARG A 361 -1.00 2.69 -25.30
CA ARG A 361 0.46 2.60 -25.21
C ARG A 361 0.92 2.28 -23.78
N LEU A 362 0.34 2.91 -22.76
CA LEU A 362 0.65 2.61 -21.35
C LEU A 362 0.32 1.15 -21.04
N LEU A 363 -0.87 0.66 -21.38
CA LEU A 363 -1.27 -0.74 -21.16
C LEU A 363 -0.37 -1.72 -21.90
N GLN A 364 0.09 -1.37 -23.10
CA GLN A 364 1.06 -2.17 -23.84
C GLN A 364 2.41 -2.22 -23.12
N MET A 365 2.93 -1.06 -22.67
CA MET A 365 4.19 -1.01 -21.91
C MET A 365 4.09 -1.78 -20.59
N GLN A 366 2.98 -1.70 -19.88
CA GLN A 366 2.77 -2.44 -18.64
C GLN A 366 2.85 -3.96 -18.86
N LYS A 367 2.29 -4.47 -19.96
CA LYS A 367 2.43 -5.89 -20.33
C LYS A 367 3.86 -6.27 -20.67
N ILE A 368 4.61 -5.39 -21.34
CA ILE A 368 6.02 -5.62 -21.67
C ILE A 368 6.86 -5.66 -20.39
N TRP A 369 6.66 -4.71 -19.47
CA TRP A 369 7.40 -4.65 -18.20
C TRP A 369 7.08 -5.82 -17.27
N ALA A 370 5.85 -6.31 -17.25
CA ALA A 370 5.49 -7.51 -16.49
C ALA A 370 6.17 -8.78 -17.03
N GLY A 371 6.56 -8.79 -18.31
CA GLY A 371 7.12 -9.97 -18.96
C GLY A 371 6.10 -11.09 -19.14
N GLN A 372 6.60 -12.32 -19.29
CA GLN A 372 5.80 -13.53 -19.46
C GLN A 372 6.18 -14.59 -18.42
N GLY A 373 5.34 -15.61 -18.25
CA GLY A 373 5.64 -16.75 -17.39
C GLY A 373 5.85 -16.38 -15.91
N PRO A 374 6.94 -16.83 -15.25
CA PRO A 374 7.20 -16.55 -13.84
C PRO A 374 7.34 -15.06 -13.50
N MET A 375 7.83 -14.23 -14.44
CA MET A 375 7.94 -12.78 -14.23
C MET A 375 6.57 -12.12 -14.16
N GLN A 376 5.62 -12.56 -15.00
CA GLN A 376 4.26 -12.03 -15.00
C GLN A 376 3.53 -12.35 -13.69
N LYS A 377 3.86 -13.46 -13.02
CA LYS A 377 3.28 -13.82 -11.72
C LYS A 377 3.60 -12.81 -10.62
N LEU A 378 4.69 -12.03 -10.73
CA LEU A 378 4.99 -10.92 -9.81
C LEU A 378 4.05 -9.71 -10.03
N GLY A 379 3.28 -9.73 -11.14
CA GLY A 379 2.12 -8.89 -11.36
C GLY A 379 2.45 -7.40 -11.45
N ASP A 380 1.67 -6.58 -10.75
CA ASP A 380 1.81 -5.13 -10.78
C ASP A 380 3.15 -4.67 -10.18
N LEU A 381 3.75 -5.48 -9.30
CA LEU A 381 5.05 -5.18 -8.71
C LEU A 381 6.18 -5.30 -9.74
N MET A 382 6.06 -6.25 -10.68
CA MET A 382 6.99 -6.37 -11.81
C MET A 382 6.84 -5.20 -12.77
N VAL A 383 5.60 -4.73 -13.00
CA VAL A 383 5.34 -3.53 -13.81
C VAL A 383 6.03 -2.32 -13.20
N MET A 384 5.91 -2.11 -11.88
CA MET A 384 6.60 -1.02 -11.18
C MET A 384 8.12 -1.15 -11.29
N LEU A 385 8.66 -2.36 -11.10
CA LEU A 385 10.09 -2.62 -11.22
C LEU A 385 10.60 -2.32 -12.64
N GLY A 386 9.92 -2.84 -13.66
CA GLY A 386 10.26 -2.64 -15.06
C GLY A 386 10.12 -1.19 -15.51
N ALA A 387 9.09 -0.48 -15.04
CA ALA A 387 8.91 0.95 -15.30
C ALA A 387 10.07 1.78 -14.74
N VAL A 388 10.50 1.52 -13.51
CA VAL A 388 11.64 2.21 -12.89
C VAL A 388 12.95 1.83 -13.57
N GLY A 389 13.18 0.54 -13.81
CA GLY A 389 14.39 0.05 -14.48
C GLY A 389 14.54 0.63 -15.90
N ALA A 390 13.46 0.63 -16.69
CA ALA A 390 13.47 1.18 -18.05
C ALA A 390 13.67 2.71 -18.05
N CYS A 391 13.05 3.41 -17.10
CA CYS A 391 13.23 4.86 -16.95
C CYS A 391 14.67 5.22 -16.57
N GLU A 392 15.26 4.50 -15.61
CA GLU A 392 16.65 4.69 -15.20
C GLU A 392 17.64 4.35 -16.32
N TYR A 393 17.39 3.28 -17.07
CA TYR A 393 18.17 2.90 -18.24
C TYR A 393 18.18 4.00 -19.31
N ALA A 394 17.03 4.65 -19.54
CA ALA A 394 16.89 5.79 -20.44
C ALA A 394 17.42 7.12 -19.85
N GLY A 395 18.07 7.10 -18.68
CA GLY A 395 18.63 8.28 -18.01
C GLY A 395 17.62 9.10 -17.19
N CYS A 396 16.41 8.60 -16.99
CA CYS A 396 15.26 9.32 -16.42
C CYS A 396 14.99 10.64 -17.16
N THR A 397 14.87 10.55 -18.48
CA THR A 397 14.52 11.69 -19.32
C THR A 397 13.02 11.97 -19.26
N ARG A 398 12.67 13.25 -19.36
CA ARG A 398 11.26 13.67 -19.37
C ARG A 398 10.50 13.15 -20.59
N LYS A 399 11.15 13.13 -21.77
CA LYS A 399 10.58 12.57 -23.00
C LYS A 399 10.14 11.11 -22.80
N PHE A 400 10.99 10.28 -22.21
CA PHE A 400 10.65 8.89 -21.91
C PHE A 400 9.44 8.76 -20.97
N CYS A 401 9.37 9.62 -19.95
CA CYS A 401 8.26 9.61 -19.00
C CYS A 401 6.94 9.99 -19.69
N ASP A 402 6.92 11.07 -20.46
CA ASP A 402 5.72 11.58 -21.15
C ASP A 402 5.23 10.61 -22.25
N GLU A 403 6.16 9.91 -22.90
CA GLU A 403 5.86 8.92 -23.92
C GLU A 403 5.27 7.62 -23.36
N ASN A 404 5.77 7.16 -22.21
CA ASN A 404 5.36 5.89 -21.59
C ASN A 404 4.34 6.07 -20.46
N GLY A 405 3.79 7.29 -20.29
CA GLY A 405 2.77 7.60 -19.30
C GLY A 405 3.24 7.47 -17.85
N LEU A 406 4.53 7.73 -17.61
CA LEU A 406 5.12 7.77 -16.28
C LEU A 406 5.18 9.22 -15.77
N ARG A 407 4.96 9.42 -14.47
CA ARG A 407 5.03 10.76 -13.90
C ARG A 407 6.48 11.13 -13.60
N TYR A 408 7.04 12.10 -14.34
CA TYR A 408 8.45 12.51 -14.20
C TYR A 408 8.86 12.86 -12.75
N LYS A 409 8.01 13.60 -12.02
CA LYS A 409 8.26 13.94 -10.61
C LYS A 409 8.31 12.69 -9.71
N ALA A 410 7.45 11.71 -9.97
CA ALA A 410 7.46 10.43 -9.25
C ALA A 410 8.78 9.70 -9.45
N MET A 411 9.26 9.62 -10.69
CA MET A 411 10.51 8.92 -11.01
C MET A 411 11.73 9.57 -10.35
N LEU A 412 11.77 10.90 -10.29
CA LEU A 412 12.81 11.62 -9.55
C LEU A 412 12.74 11.38 -8.04
N GLU A 413 11.54 11.35 -7.46
CA GLU A 413 11.34 11.00 -6.06
C GLU A 413 11.74 9.55 -5.77
N ILE A 414 11.43 8.61 -6.68
CA ILE A 414 11.84 7.20 -6.60
C ILE A 414 13.36 7.10 -6.59
N ARG A 415 14.04 7.80 -7.50
CA ARG A 415 15.51 7.80 -7.55
C ARG A 415 16.12 8.29 -6.23
N ARG A 416 15.58 9.36 -5.64
CA ARG A 416 16.04 9.88 -4.34
C ARG A 416 15.77 8.90 -3.21
N LEU A 417 14.58 8.32 -3.15
CA LEU A 417 14.20 7.34 -2.14
C LEU A 417 15.04 6.07 -2.25
N ARG A 418 15.32 5.58 -3.46
CA ARG A 418 16.25 4.47 -3.69
C ARG A 418 17.62 4.78 -3.10
N GLY A 419 18.18 5.96 -3.35
CA GLY A 419 19.45 6.39 -2.76
C GLY A 419 19.45 6.44 -1.24
N GLN A 420 18.38 6.97 -0.64
CA GLN A 420 18.21 7.01 0.81
C GLN A 420 18.11 5.60 1.39
N LEU A 421 17.33 4.71 0.78
CA LEU A 421 17.16 3.33 1.22
C LEU A 421 18.44 2.51 1.06
N THR A 422 19.16 2.65 -0.05
CA THR A 422 20.47 2.00 -0.23
C THR A 422 21.45 2.44 0.87
N THR A 423 21.47 3.73 1.20
CA THR A 423 22.32 4.27 2.26
C THR A 423 21.92 3.72 3.64
N ALA A 424 20.61 3.68 3.93
CA ALA A 424 20.08 3.14 5.19
C ALA A 424 20.41 1.65 5.33
N VAL A 425 20.24 0.86 4.26
CA VAL A 425 20.58 -0.56 4.23
C VAL A 425 22.08 -0.78 4.45
N ASN A 426 22.94 0.00 3.80
CA ASN A 426 24.40 -0.07 4.02
C ASN A 426 24.81 0.31 5.45
N SER A 427 24.06 1.20 6.12
CA SER A 427 24.34 1.58 7.50
C SER A 427 24.11 0.43 8.49
N VAL A 428 23.10 -0.40 8.21
CA VAL A 428 22.80 -1.61 8.99
C VAL A 428 23.73 -2.76 8.61
N CYS A 429 24.02 -2.91 7.31
CA CYS A 429 24.78 -4.00 6.74
C CYS A 429 25.99 -3.45 5.99
N ARG A 430 27.11 -3.22 6.70
CA ARG A 430 28.35 -2.73 6.09
C ARG A 430 28.89 -3.66 5.01
N ASP A 431 28.63 -4.96 5.13
CA ASP A 431 29.08 -6.00 4.20
C ASP A 431 28.33 -6.01 2.87
N ALA A 432 27.19 -5.31 2.76
CA ALA A 432 26.36 -5.36 1.56
C ALA A 432 26.97 -4.57 0.39
N GLY A 433 27.81 -3.56 0.67
CA GLY A 433 28.55 -2.81 -0.35
C GLY A 433 27.69 -2.22 -1.47
N LEU A 434 26.41 -1.93 -1.21
CA LEU A 434 25.46 -1.61 -2.26
C LEU A 434 25.66 -0.18 -2.76
N TYR A 435 25.53 -0.01 -4.06
CA TYR A 435 25.39 1.32 -4.66
C TYR A 435 24.13 1.35 -5.49
N VAL A 436 23.59 2.55 -5.70
CA VAL A 436 22.46 2.73 -6.61
C VAL A 436 23.00 2.56 -8.02
N ASP A 437 22.83 1.37 -8.59
CA ASP A 437 23.11 1.15 -9.99
C ASP A 437 22.00 1.81 -10.85
N PRO A 438 22.33 2.80 -11.71
CA PRO A 438 21.37 3.38 -12.64
C PRO A 438 21.00 2.43 -13.78
N LYS A 439 21.80 1.38 -14.05
CA LYS A 439 21.59 0.43 -15.15
C LYS A 439 21.42 -1.00 -14.63
N MET A 440 20.63 -1.16 -13.58
CA MET A 440 20.28 -2.49 -13.06
C MET A 440 19.76 -3.38 -14.19
N LYS A 441 20.34 -4.57 -14.30
CA LYS A 441 19.88 -5.59 -15.25
C LYS A 441 18.47 -6.06 -14.87
N PRO A 442 17.61 -6.44 -15.83
CA PRO A 442 16.34 -7.10 -15.52
C PRO A 442 16.55 -8.33 -14.62
N PRO A 443 15.63 -8.60 -13.68
CA PRO A 443 15.74 -9.77 -12.79
C PRO A 443 15.59 -11.07 -13.58
N THR A 444 16.22 -12.14 -13.10
CA THR A 444 16.00 -13.51 -13.60
C THR A 444 14.65 -14.06 -13.12
N GLU A 445 14.16 -15.14 -13.75
CA GLU A 445 12.90 -15.79 -13.34
C GLU A 445 12.94 -16.32 -11.90
N ALA A 446 14.10 -16.82 -11.46
CA ALA A 446 14.33 -17.25 -10.09
C ALA A 446 14.26 -16.05 -9.13
N GLN A 447 14.93 -14.94 -9.46
CA GLN A 447 14.85 -13.70 -8.67
C GLN A 447 13.43 -13.15 -8.59
N ALA A 448 12.66 -13.18 -9.69
CA ALA A 448 11.25 -12.79 -9.68
C ALA A 448 10.43 -13.66 -8.71
N THR A 449 10.72 -14.95 -8.62
CA THR A 449 10.08 -15.86 -7.66
C THR A 449 10.47 -15.56 -6.21
N TYR A 450 11.75 -15.30 -5.92
CA TYR A 450 12.18 -14.86 -4.59
C TYR A 450 11.58 -13.51 -4.19
N LEU A 451 11.45 -12.57 -5.14
CA LEU A 451 10.77 -11.29 -4.88
C LEU A 451 9.31 -11.50 -4.50
N ARG A 452 8.57 -12.42 -5.14
CA ARG A 452 7.20 -12.76 -4.74
C ARG A 452 7.13 -13.28 -3.30
N GLN A 453 8.07 -14.14 -2.91
CA GLN A 453 8.17 -14.66 -1.53
C GLN A 453 8.45 -13.54 -0.52
N ILE A 454 9.39 -12.63 -0.83
CA ILE A 454 9.72 -11.48 0.04
C ILE A 454 8.51 -10.56 0.21
N VAL A 455 7.79 -10.28 -0.88
CA VAL A 455 6.58 -9.47 -0.87
C VAL A 455 5.51 -10.14 0.01
N LEU A 456 5.27 -11.45 -0.16
CA LEU A 456 4.32 -12.20 0.66
C LEU A 456 4.65 -12.07 2.15
N ALA A 457 5.91 -12.23 2.52
CA ALA A 457 6.35 -12.12 3.92
C ALA A 457 6.12 -10.73 4.54
N GLY A 458 6.13 -9.66 3.72
CA GLY A 458 5.86 -8.29 4.15
C GLY A 458 4.37 -7.89 4.17
N LEU A 459 3.54 -8.53 3.35
CA LEU A 459 2.11 -8.24 3.17
C LEU A 459 1.22 -9.43 3.58
N GLY A 460 1.59 -10.13 4.66
CA GLY A 460 0.97 -11.40 5.04
C GLY A 460 -0.50 -11.36 5.47
N ASP A 461 -0.95 -10.23 5.98
CA ASP A 461 -2.33 -9.89 6.29
C ASP A 461 -3.13 -9.42 5.06
N HIS A 462 -2.47 -9.14 3.95
CA HIS A 462 -3.09 -8.76 2.68
C HIS A 462 -3.11 -9.92 1.68
N VAL A 463 -3.54 -11.09 2.16
CA VAL A 463 -3.70 -12.30 1.33
C VAL A 463 -5.17 -12.46 0.95
N ALA A 464 -5.41 -12.73 -0.32
CA ALA A 464 -6.74 -13.01 -0.86
C ALA A 464 -6.75 -14.33 -1.63
N ARG A 465 -7.82 -15.11 -1.47
CA ARG A 465 -8.06 -16.34 -2.22
C ARG A 465 -9.22 -16.14 -3.19
N ARG A 466 -9.04 -16.56 -4.43
CA ARG A 466 -10.09 -16.59 -5.44
C ARG A 466 -11.18 -17.55 -5.00
N ILE A 467 -12.43 -17.15 -5.19
CA ILE A 467 -13.57 -18.02 -4.95
C ILE A 467 -13.71 -18.97 -6.14
N GLN A 468 -13.75 -20.26 -5.84
CA GLN A 468 -13.89 -21.31 -6.85
C GLN A 468 -15.33 -21.41 -7.32
N ALA A 469 -15.56 -22.01 -8.49
CA ALA A 469 -16.89 -22.04 -9.09
C ALA A 469 -17.90 -22.84 -8.23
N GLU A 470 -17.41 -23.83 -7.50
CA GLU A 470 -18.17 -24.68 -6.59
C GLU A 470 -18.62 -23.92 -5.32
N GLU A 471 -17.94 -22.82 -4.97
CA GLU A 471 -18.26 -21.98 -3.81
C GLU A 471 -19.14 -20.76 -4.19
N LEU A 472 -19.54 -20.63 -5.47
CA LEU A 472 -20.37 -19.53 -5.95
C LEU A 472 -21.83 -19.72 -5.50
N LEU A 473 -22.21 -19.01 -4.44
CA LEU A 473 -23.59 -18.93 -3.96
C LEU A 473 -24.41 -17.85 -4.68
N ASP A 474 -23.75 -16.83 -5.25
CA ASP A 474 -24.36 -15.62 -5.80
C ASP A 474 -23.46 -15.04 -6.90
N ASP A 475 -24.07 -14.51 -7.97
CA ASP A 475 -23.40 -13.91 -9.12
C ASP A 475 -22.45 -12.76 -8.73
N LYS A 476 -22.69 -12.10 -7.59
CA LYS A 476 -21.79 -11.07 -7.05
C LYS A 476 -20.36 -11.57 -6.81
N TRP A 477 -20.17 -12.87 -6.60
CA TRP A 477 -18.88 -13.48 -6.31
C TRP A 477 -18.12 -13.92 -7.56
N LYS A 478 -18.69 -13.73 -8.75
CA LYS A 478 -18.05 -14.09 -10.02
C LYS A 478 -16.72 -13.34 -10.18
N ASN A 479 -15.62 -14.09 -10.28
CA ASN A 479 -14.25 -13.57 -10.33
C ASN A 479 -13.82 -12.75 -9.10
N ALA A 480 -14.53 -12.90 -7.97
CA ALA A 480 -14.20 -12.26 -6.72
C ALA A 480 -13.16 -13.07 -5.93
N TYR A 481 -12.57 -12.38 -4.97
CA TYR A 481 -11.65 -12.91 -3.98
C TYR A 481 -12.22 -12.66 -2.59
N LYS A 482 -11.92 -13.56 -1.67
CA LYS A 482 -12.18 -13.41 -0.24
C LYS A 482 -10.87 -13.08 0.47
N THR A 483 -10.93 -12.23 1.48
CA THR A 483 -9.79 -11.88 2.35
C THR A 483 -10.10 -12.27 3.79
N ALA A 484 -9.10 -12.28 4.67
CA ALA A 484 -9.33 -12.55 6.10
C ALA A 484 -9.89 -11.36 6.90
N LEU A 485 -9.89 -10.16 6.31
CA LEU A 485 -10.31 -8.91 6.96
C LEU A 485 -11.71 -8.46 6.54
N LEU A 486 -12.21 -8.94 5.40
CA LEU A 486 -13.48 -8.54 4.80
C LEU A 486 -14.34 -9.74 4.44
N ASP A 487 -15.64 -9.62 4.71
CA ASP A 487 -16.65 -10.55 4.24
C ASP A 487 -17.12 -10.23 2.81
N ASP A 488 -16.98 -8.98 2.36
CA ASP A 488 -17.42 -8.57 1.02
C ASP A 488 -16.49 -9.10 -0.10
N PRO A 489 -17.04 -9.32 -1.32
CA PRO A 489 -16.25 -9.69 -2.49
C PRO A 489 -15.26 -8.58 -2.88
N VAL A 490 -14.00 -8.95 -3.02
CA VAL A 490 -12.94 -8.05 -3.48
C VAL A 490 -12.45 -8.47 -4.86
N PHE A 491 -12.16 -7.51 -5.74
CA PHE A 491 -11.78 -7.78 -7.14
C PHE A 491 -10.38 -7.27 -7.44
N ILE A 492 -9.67 -7.92 -8.37
CA ILE A 492 -8.45 -7.35 -8.93
C ILE A 492 -8.82 -6.09 -9.72
N HIS A 493 -8.08 -5.00 -9.52
CA HIS A 493 -8.33 -3.76 -10.25
C HIS A 493 -8.20 -3.96 -11.77
N PRO A 494 -9.09 -3.40 -12.63
CA PRO A 494 -9.06 -3.62 -14.08
C PRO A 494 -7.77 -3.19 -14.79
N SER A 495 -7.01 -2.27 -14.18
CA SER A 495 -5.70 -1.85 -14.71
C SER A 495 -4.55 -2.80 -14.36
N SER A 496 -4.79 -3.81 -13.52
CA SER A 496 -3.76 -4.76 -13.12
C SER A 496 -3.39 -5.68 -14.28
N VAL A 497 -2.11 -6.05 -14.38
CA VAL A 497 -1.67 -7.02 -15.38
C VAL A 497 -2.19 -8.43 -15.08
N LEU A 498 -2.62 -8.69 -13.84
CA LEU A 498 -3.19 -9.97 -13.38
C LEU A 498 -4.73 -10.05 -13.53
N PHE A 499 -5.38 -9.02 -14.06
CA PHE A 499 -6.84 -8.94 -14.14
C PHE A 499 -7.49 -10.09 -14.92
N LYS A 500 -6.80 -10.63 -15.94
CA LYS A 500 -7.33 -11.73 -16.77
C LYS A 500 -6.88 -13.12 -16.30
N GLN A 501 -5.73 -13.22 -15.66
CA GLN A 501 -5.11 -14.46 -15.23
C GLN A 501 -5.83 -15.03 -14.01
N LEU A 502 -6.31 -14.16 -13.12
CA LEU A 502 -7.08 -14.51 -11.92
C LEU A 502 -6.45 -15.70 -11.14
N PRO A 503 -5.19 -15.56 -10.66
CA PRO A 503 -4.51 -16.62 -9.91
C PRO A 503 -5.25 -16.97 -8.62
N GLU A 504 -5.08 -18.19 -8.12
CA GLU A 504 -5.83 -18.69 -6.95
C GLU A 504 -5.55 -17.88 -5.67
N PHE A 505 -4.27 -17.63 -5.37
CA PHE A 505 -3.87 -16.79 -4.26
C PHE A 505 -3.14 -15.55 -4.76
N VAL A 506 -3.47 -14.41 -4.15
CA VAL A 506 -2.81 -13.14 -4.39
C VAL A 506 -2.45 -12.44 -3.10
N VAL A 507 -1.41 -11.64 -3.18
CA VAL A 507 -1.11 -10.60 -2.21
C VAL A 507 -1.38 -9.24 -2.83
N TYR A 508 -1.92 -8.30 -2.05
CA TYR A 508 -2.25 -6.96 -2.52
C TYR A 508 -1.57 -5.87 -1.66
N GLN A 509 -1.29 -4.71 -2.27
CA GLN A 509 -0.71 -3.58 -1.55
C GLN A 509 -1.77 -2.88 -0.70
N GLU A 510 -2.92 -2.57 -1.29
CA GLU A 510 -4.05 -1.91 -0.64
C GLU A 510 -5.37 -2.24 -1.34
N ILE A 511 -6.48 -2.13 -0.61
CA ILE A 511 -7.84 -2.19 -1.17
C ILE A 511 -8.40 -0.78 -1.21
N VAL A 512 -8.94 -0.39 -2.38
CA VAL A 512 -9.58 0.89 -2.59
C VAL A 512 -11.04 0.68 -2.98
N GLU A 513 -11.95 1.31 -2.22
CA GLU A 513 -13.38 1.35 -2.52
C GLU A 513 -13.66 2.45 -3.56
N THR A 514 -14.19 2.05 -4.72
CA THR A 514 -14.70 2.97 -5.74
C THR A 514 -16.14 2.59 -6.13
N THR A 515 -16.33 1.87 -7.23
CA THR A 515 -17.60 1.24 -7.60
C THR A 515 -17.73 -0.16 -6.97
N LYS A 516 -16.60 -0.84 -6.82
CA LYS A 516 -16.43 -2.09 -6.08
C LYS A 516 -15.19 -1.97 -5.20
N LEU A 517 -14.98 -2.95 -4.33
CA LEU A 517 -13.72 -3.09 -3.60
C LEU A 517 -12.65 -3.64 -4.55
N TYR A 518 -11.66 -2.82 -4.88
CA TYR A 518 -10.58 -3.22 -5.79
C TYR A 518 -9.24 -3.34 -5.08
N MET A 519 -8.58 -4.48 -5.24
CA MET A 519 -7.18 -4.69 -4.87
C MET A 519 -6.26 -4.02 -5.88
N LYS A 520 -5.31 -3.24 -5.38
CA LYS A 520 -4.22 -2.62 -6.15
C LYS A 520 -2.86 -3.17 -5.72
N GLY A 521 -1.91 -3.17 -6.66
CA GLY A 521 -0.54 -3.66 -6.40
C GLY A 521 -0.53 -5.17 -6.17
N VAL A 522 -1.14 -5.93 -7.08
CA VAL A 522 -1.39 -7.36 -6.91
C VAL A 522 -0.20 -8.19 -7.41
N SER A 523 0.16 -9.24 -6.66
CA SER A 523 1.13 -10.28 -7.04
C SER A 523 0.58 -11.67 -6.74
N ALA A 524 0.85 -12.65 -7.59
CA ALA A 524 0.42 -14.02 -7.40
C ALA A 524 1.26 -14.74 -6.33
N VAL A 525 0.61 -15.64 -5.58
CA VAL A 525 1.20 -16.39 -4.47
C VAL A 525 0.96 -17.89 -4.70
N GLU A 526 1.98 -18.71 -4.44
CA GLU A 526 1.81 -20.16 -4.44
C GLU A 526 1.35 -20.61 -3.03
N PRO A 527 0.40 -21.55 -2.91
CA PRO A 527 -0.25 -21.88 -1.64
C PRO A 527 0.71 -22.46 -0.59
N GLU A 528 1.75 -23.18 -1.02
CA GLU A 528 2.79 -23.75 -0.15
C GLU A 528 3.62 -22.70 0.58
N TRP A 529 3.70 -21.48 0.05
CA TRP A 529 4.51 -20.42 0.65
C TRP A 529 3.84 -19.79 1.86
N ILE A 530 2.50 -19.84 1.93
CA ILE A 530 1.72 -19.24 3.01
C ILE A 530 2.13 -19.84 4.36
N PRO A 531 2.06 -21.16 4.60
CA PRO A 531 2.50 -21.72 5.89
C PRO A 531 4.01 -21.57 6.14
N ALA A 532 4.83 -21.53 5.10
CA ALA A 532 6.28 -21.39 5.25
C ALA A 532 6.71 -19.97 5.65
N LEU A 533 6.09 -18.94 5.06
CA LEU A 533 6.49 -17.54 5.21
C LEU A 533 5.60 -16.75 6.16
N LEU A 534 4.35 -17.21 6.35
CA LEU A 534 3.34 -16.61 7.22
C LEU A 534 2.89 -17.53 8.37
N PRO A 535 3.78 -18.23 9.12
CA PRO A 535 3.37 -19.04 10.26
C PRO A 535 2.43 -18.35 11.27
N PRO A 536 2.60 -17.05 11.63
CA PRO A 536 1.70 -16.37 12.57
C PRO A 536 0.24 -16.29 12.11
N TYR A 537 0.00 -16.43 10.79
CA TYR A 537 -1.33 -16.37 10.18
C TYR A 537 -1.91 -17.78 9.93
N CYS A 538 -1.22 -18.84 10.34
CA CYS A 538 -1.60 -20.22 10.07
C CYS A 538 -1.86 -21.00 11.37
N HIS A 539 -2.97 -21.73 11.41
CA HIS A 539 -3.21 -22.74 12.44
C HIS A 539 -2.75 -24.10 11.93
N PHE A 540 -1.66 -24.60 12.50
CA PHE A 540 -1.08 -25.87 12.07
C PHE A 540 -1.76 -27.06 12.76
N GLY A 541 -2.11 -28.08 11.98
CA GLY A 541 -2.62 -29.36 12.46
C GLY A 541 -1.54 -30.22 13.13
N LYS A 542 -1.84 -31.51 13.37
CA LYS A 542 -0.85 -32.45 13.92
C LYS A 542 0.28 -32.74 12.91
N PRO A 543 1.52 -32.99 13.36
CA PRO A 543 2.58 -33.52 12.51
C PRO A 543 2.15 -34.77 11.76
N LEU A 544 2.43 -34.82 10.46
CA LEU A 544 2.20 -36.01 9.65
C LEU A 544 3.23 -37.10 10.02
N GLU A 545 2.79 -38.36 9.92
CA GLU A 545 3.68 -39.51 10.09
C GLU A 545 4.50 -39.77 8.82
N ASN A 546 3.93 -39.45 7.65
CA ASN A 546 4.56 -39.56 6.35
C ASN A 546 4.46 -38.21 5.61
N PRO A 547 5.59 -37.57 5.26
CA PRO A 547 6.97 -37.95 5.61
C PRO A 547 7.26 -37.82 7.12
N PRO A 548 8.13 -38.69 7.69
CA PRO A 548 8.45 -38.67 9.11
C PRO A 548 9.26 -37.42 9.49
N PRO A 549 9.23 -37.00 10.77
CA PRO A 549 10.06 -35.90 11.24
C PRO A 549 11.55 -36.15 10.97
N SER A 550 12.28 -35.09 10.67
CA SER A 550 13.70 -35.10 10.30
C SER A 550 14.48 -34.08 11.13
N TYR A 551 15.79 -34.26 11.24
CA TYR A 551 16.68 -33.25 11.82
C TYR A 551 17.30 -32.42 10.70
N CYS A 552 17.25 -31.09 10.83
CA CYS A 552 17.86 -30.17 9.90
C CYS A 552 19.23 -29.69 10.43
N PRO A 553 20.36 -30.06 9.80
CA PRO A 553 21.69 -29.66 10.26
C PRO A 553 21.94 -28.14 10.19
N ALA A 554 21.30 -27.45 9.24
CA ALA A 554 21.46 -26.02 9.02
C ALA A 554 20.83 -25.20 10.17
N THR A 555 19.60 -25.51 10.55
CA THR A 555 18.89 -24.81 11.65
C THR A 555 19.18 -25.42 13.02
N GLY A 556 19.70 -26.65 13.07
CA GLY A 556 19.91 -27.39 14.32
C GLY A 556 18.62 -27.84 14.99
N ARG A 557 17.49 -27.83 14.28
CA ARG A 557 16.15 -28.08 14.79
C ARG A 557 15.50 -29.29 14.11
N ILE A 558 14.46 -29.80 14.76
CA ILE A 558 13.62 -30.88 14.24
C ILE A 558 12.54 -30.28 13.35
N ARG A 559 12.35 -30.89 12.19
CA ARG A 559 11.39 -30.50 11.18
C ARG A 559 10.34 -31.59 11.02
N CYS A 560 9.11 -31.20 10.69
CA CYS A 560 8.03 -32.11 10.34
C CYS A 560 7.10 -31.48 9.32
N HIS A 561 6.32 -32.30 8.62
CA HIS A 561 5.31 -31.80 7.69
C HIS A 561 3.99 -31.64 8.43
N ARG A 562 3.38 -30.47 8.31
CA ARG A 562 2.09 -30.16 8.97
C ARG A 562 1.15 -29.53 7.96
N PRO A 563 -0.08 -30.06 7.78
CA PRO A 563 -1.14 -29.31 7.12
C PRO A 563 -1.50 -28.10 7.99
N SER A 564 -2.00 -27.06 7.35
CA SER A 564 -2.39 -25.85 8.07
C SER A 564 -3.62 -25.22 7.48
N VAL A 565 -4.19 -24.30 8.24
CA VAL A 565 -5.39 -23.57 7.87
C VAL A 565 -5.13 -22.08 8.04
N PHE A 566 -5.48 -21.27 7.04
CA PHE A 566 -5.32 -19.81 7.11
C PHE A 566 -6.31 -19.22 8.13
N HIS A 567 -5.83 -18.34 9.00
CA HIS A 567 -6.62 -17.77 10.10
C HIS A 567 -7.91 -17.07 9.61
N ARG A 568 -8.94 -17.04 10.47
CA ARG A 568 -10.29 -16.44 10.28
C ARG A 568 -11.17 -17.02 9.16
N VAL A 569 -10.61 -17.35 8.01
CA VAL A 569 -11.34 -17.82 6.81
C VAL A 569 -11.24 -19.33 6.59
N SER A 570 -10.42 -20.02 7.38
CA SER A 570 -10.32 -21.47 7.40
C SER A 570 -9.94 -22.14 6.07
N TRP A 571 -9.18 -21.44 5.22
CA TRP A 571 -8.69 -22.02 3.96
C TRP A 571 -7.71 -23.15 4.24
N GLN A 572 -7.96 -24.33 3.65
CA GLN A 572 -7.04 -25.47 3.73
C GLN A 572 -5.77 -25.17 2.94
N LEU A 573 -4.62 -25.33 3.58
CA LEU A 573 -3.30 -25.12 2.99
C LEU A 573 -2.55 -26.45 2.96
N PRO A 574 -1.68 -26.67 1.95
CA PRO A 574 -0.93 -27.90 1.80
C PRO A 574 -0.01 -28.14 3.01
N ALA A 575 0.38 -29.41 3.21
CA ALA A 575 1.33 -29.76 4.25
C ALA A 575 2.74 -29.33 3.85
N VAL A 576 3.38 -28.54 4.70
CA VAL A 576 4.73 -28.00 4.45
C VAL A 576 5.65 -28.33 5.60
N GLU A 577 6.94 -28.45 5.30
CA GLU A 577 7.97 -28.67 6.30
C GLU A 577 8.13 -27.44 7.21
N VAL A 578 7.89 -27.62 8.50
CA VAL A 578 7.99 -26.60 9.54
C VAL A 578 8.71 -27.14 10.78
N ASP A 579 9.10 -26.26 11.70
CA ASP A 579 9.66 -26.67 12.99
C ASP A 579 8.64 -27.56 13.73
N TYR A 580 9.14 -28.65 14.32
CA TYR A 580 8.31 -29.56 15.12
C TYR A 580 7.67 -28.78 16.27
N PRO A 581 6.36 -28.93 16.57
CA PRO A 581 5.69 -28.13 17.61
C PRO A 581 6.33 -28.27 18.99
N GLU A 582 6.16 -27.26 19.84
CA GLU A 582 6.64 -27.31 21.24
C GLU A 582 5.89 -28.40 22.00
N GLY A 583 6.63 -29.21 22.75
CA GLY A 583 6.06 -30.30 23.51
C GLY A 583 7.06 -31.40 23.80
N ILE A 584 6.65 -32.35 24.63
CA ILE A 584 7.49 -33.48 25.08
C ILE A 584 7.98 -34.30 23.88
N ASP A 585 7.14 -34.48 22.85
CA ASP A 585 7.51 -35.26 21.68
C ASP A 585 8.66 -34.63 20.87
N ARG A 586 8.81 -33.29 20.88
CA ARG A 586 9.98 -32.61 20.29
C ARG A 586 11.27 -33.12 20.93
N TYR A 587 11.32 -33.20 22.26
CA TYR A 587 12.48 -33.70 22.99
C TYR A 587 12.76 -35.19 22.69
N LYS A 588 11.71 -36.01 22.53
CA LYS A 588 11.88 -37.42 22.15
C LYS A 588 12.50 -37.58 20.76
N TYR A 589 12.03 -36.81 19.78
CA TYR A 589 12.65 -36.79 18.45
C TYR A 589 14.07 -36.22 18.51
N PHE A 590 14.34 -35.20 19.33
CA PHE A 590 15.67 -34.64 19.51
C PHE A 590 16.64 -35.69 20.05
N ALA A 591 16.24 -36.38 21.12
CA ALA A 591 16.99 -37.45 21.75
C ALA A 591 17.28 -38.58 20.77
N ARG A 592 16.29 -38.99 19.97
CA ARG A 592 16.47 -39.98 18.91
C ARG A 592 17.57 -39.55 17.93
N PHE A 593 17.50 -38.33 17.40
CA PHE A 593 18.50 -37.85 16.43
C PHE A 593 19.87 -37.58 17.05
N LEU A 594 19.93 -37.25 18.34
CA LEU A 594 21.17 -37.13 19.09
C LEU A 594 21.86 -38.49 19.24
N LEU A 595 21.12 -39.53 19.59
CA LEU A 595 21.63 -40.91 19.69
C LEU A 595 22.03 -41.48 18.33
N GLU A 596 21.29 -41.15 17.26
CA GLU A 596 21.65 -41.51 15.88
C GLU A 596 22.92 -40.76 15.39
N GLY A 597 23.46 -39.80 16.15
CA GLY A 597 24.64 -39.02 15.78
C GLY A 597 24.38 -37.97 14.69
N LYS A 598 23.10 -37.66 14.39
CA LYS A 598 22.72 -36.64 13.39
C LYS A 598 22.86 -35.22 13.92
N VAL A 599 22.69 -35.04 15.24
CA VAL A 599 22.82 -33.71 15.88
C VAL A 599 24.29 -33.31 16.01
N ILE A 600 25.14 -34.25 16.45
CA ILE A 600 26.59 -34.08 16.63
C ILE A 600 27.30 -35.24 15.95
N GLU A 601 28.06 -34.94 14.89
CA GLU A 601 28.71 -35.96 14.05
C GLU A 601 29.70 -36.84 14.84
N LYS A 602 30.40 -36.32 15.85
CA LYS A 602 31.32 -37.13 16.68
C LYS A 602 30.61 -38.27 17.43
N LEU A 603 29.32 -38.10 17.75
CA LEU A 603 28.52 -39.15 18.39
C LEU A 603 28.08 -40.24 17.41
N SER A 604 28.24 -40.05 16.10
CA SER A 604 27.91 -41.06 15.10
C SER A 604 28.74 -42.34 15.24
N ALA A 605 29.97 -42.25 15.74
CA ALA A 605 30.84 -43.40 16.01
C ALA A 605 30.21 -44.39 17.01
N TYR A 606 29.49 -43.87 18.00
CA TYR A 606 28.83 -44.67 19.04
C TYR A 606 27.45 -45.19 18.63
N SER A 607 26.87 -44.70 17.52
CA SER A 607 25.52 -45.09 17.06
C SER A 607 25.37 -46.58 16.75
N ARG A 608 26.47 -47.25 16.35
CA ARG A 608 26.50 -48.70 16.07
C ARG A 608 26.57 -49.56 17.32
N CYS A 609 27.01 -48.97 18.44
CA CYS A 609 27.26 -49.66 19.71
C CYS A 609 26.15 -49.40 20.74
N LEU A 610 25.05 -48.75 20.35
CA LEU A 610 23.93 -48.48 21.24
C LEU A 610 23.30 -49.80 21.73
N LEU A 611 23.10 -49.91 23.04
CA LEU A 611 22.49 -51.07 23.70
C LEU A 611 21.04 -51.32 23.24
N SER A 612 20.37 -50.29 22.72
CA SER A 612 18.99 -50.36 22.28
C SER A 612 18.72 -49.35 21.16
N SER A 613 17.78 -49.65 20.27
CA SER A 613 17.47 -48.78 19.14
C SER A 613 16.99 -47.39 19.59
N PRO A 614 17.50 -46.28 19.01
CA PRO A 614 17.00 -44.92 19.27
C PRO A 614 15.50 -44.74 19.05
N LEU A 615 14.87 -45.58 18.22
CA LEU A 615 13.43 -45.56 17.96
C LEU A 615 12.58 -45.79 19.23
N ILE A 616 13.16 -46.42 20.26
CA ILE A 616 12.45 -46.65 21.53
C ILE A 616 12.06 -45.33 22.19
N MET A 617 12.81 -44.23 21.96
CA MET A 617 12.44 -42.89 22.46
C MET A 617 11.04 -42.44 22.04
N LEU A 618 10.54 -42.93 20.90
CA LEU A 618 9.25 -42.54 20.34
C LEU A 618 8.09 -43.47 20.76
N LYS A 619 8.38 -44.63 21.36
CA LYS A 619 7.37 -45.63 21.72
C LYS A 619 6.60 -45.21 22.98
N THR A 620 5.34 -45.65 23.09
CA THR A 620 4.46 -45.34 24.23
C THR A 620 4.97 -45.88 25.57
N TRP A 621 5.68 -47.02 25.55
CA TRP A 621 6.30 -47.64 26.72
C TRP A 621 7.71 -47.10 27.05
N ALA A 622 8.19 -46.07 26.35
CA ALA A 622 9.50 -45.46 26.62
C ALA A 622 9.65 -44.96 28.07
N LYS A 623 8.56 -44.65 28.77
CA LYS A 623 8.60 -44.24 30.18
C LYS A 623 8.92 -45.38 31.14
N LEU A 624 8.74 -46.64 30.73
CA LEU A 624 8.99 -47.81 31.59
C LEU A 624 10.48 -48.21 31.60
N GLN A 625 11.27 -47.68 30.66
CA GLN A 625 12.69 -47.98 30.55
C GLN A 625 13.49 -46.82 31.17
N PRO A 626 14.38 -47.08 32.15
CA PRO A 626 15.06 -46.00 32.87
C PRO A 626 15.99 -45.17 31.99
N ARG A 627 16.58 -45.76 30.94
CA ARG A 627 17.52 -45.07 30.02
C ARG A 627 16.86 -43.98 29.16
N THR A 628 15.63 -44.21 28.72
CA THR A 628 14.86 -43.29 27.89
C THR A 628 14.28 -42.17 28.74
N GLU A 629 13.83 -42.49 29.96
CA GLU A 629 13.36 -41.49 30.91
C GLU A 629 14.48 -40.56 31.40
N SER A 630 15.63 -41.13 31.81
CA SER A 630 16.80 -40.36 32.26
C SER A 630 17.25 -39.32 31.22
N LEU A 631 17.37 -39.73 29.95
CA LEU A 631 17.73 -38.84 28.86
C LEU A 631 16.66 -37.77 28.60
N LEU A 632 15.38 -38.16 28.59
CA LEU A 632 14.29 -37.23 28.34
C LEU A 632 14.14 -36.18 29.46
N GLN A 633 14.21 -36.61 30.72
CA GLN A 633 14.13 -35.71 31.88
C GLN A 633 15.29 -34.72 31.90
N ALA A 634 16.51 -35.16 31.60
CA ALA A 634 17.67 -34.29 31.52
C ALA A 634 17.51 -33.23 30.42
N LEU A 635 17.00 -33.61 29.24
CA LEU A 635 16.73 -32.68 28.14
C LEU A 635 15.63 -31.67 28.49
N VAL A 636 14.54 -32.11 29.13
CA VAL A 636 13.43 -31.25 29.53
C VAL A 636 13.86 -30.27 30.63
N ALA A 637 14.70 -30.70 31.59
CA ALA A 637 15.15 -29.88 32.71
C ALA A 637 15.89 -28.60 32.26
N GLU A 638 16.69 -28.68 31.19
CA GLU A 638 17.43 -27.53 30.63
C GLU A 638 16.75 -26.94 29.37
N ASN A 639 15.53 -27.34 29.04
CA ASN A 639 14.83 -26.98 27.79
C ASN A 639 15.71 -27.18 26.52
N CYS A 640 16.41 -28.32 26.48
CA CYS A 640 17.33 -28.67 25.41
C CYS A 640 16.62 -29.46 24.30
N ASP A 641 16.04 -28.75 23.33
CA ASP A 641 15.29 -29.33 22.21
C ASP A 641 15.93 -29.09 20.82
N ASN A 642 17.06 -28.41 20.78
CA ASN A 642 17.80 -28.08 19.55
C ASN A 642 19.32 -28.04 19.81
N ARG A 643 20.11 -28.04 18.72
CA ARG A 643 21.58 -28.05 18.80
C ARG A 643 22.14 -26.85 19.58
N ASP A 644 21.62 -25.66 19.37
CA ASP A 644 22.15 -24.44 19.99
C ASP A 644 21.85 -24.40 21.49
N ALA A 645 20.68 -24.87 21.91
CA ALA A 645 20.32 -25.08 23.31
C ALA A 645 21.23 -26.11 23.98
N LEU A 646 21.56 -27.21 23.28
CA LEU A 646 22.50 -28.22 23.76
C LEU A 646 23.91 -27.63 23.96
N LEU A 647 24.41 -26.87 22.98
CA LEU A 647 25.71 -26.20 23.06
C LEU A 647 25.73 -25.17 24.20
N ALA A 648 24.65 -24.40 24.38
CA ALA A 648 24.51 -23.45 25.48
C ALA A 648 24.49 -24.16 26.85
N ALA A 649 23.84 -25.31 26.96
CA ALA A 649 23.84 -26.14 28.16
C ALA A 649 25.24 -26.72 28.46
N TRP A 650 25.98 -27.18 27.44
CA TRP A 650 27.37 -27.63 27.62
C TRP A 650 28.33 -26.51 28.02
N LYS A 651 28.11 -25.27 27.57
CA LYS A 651 28.88 -24.12 28.04
C LYS A 651 28.66 -23.84 29.53
N LYS A 652 27.45 -24.09 30.05
CA LYS A 652 27.16 -23.97 31.49
C LYS A 652 27.73 -25.14 32.30
N ASN A 653 27.55 -26.37 31.80
CA ASN A 653 28.04 -27.58 32.43
C ASN A 653 28.59 -28.54 31.36
N PRO A 654 29.92 -28.68 31.23
CA PRO A 654 30.52 -29.50 30.17
C PRO A 654 30.21 -31.00 30.35
N LYS A 655 29.81 -31.45 31.55
CA LYS A 655 29.40 -32.83 31.82
C LYS A 655 27.88 -33.08 31.64
N TYR A 656 27.12 -32.07 31.23
CA TYR A 656 25.69 -32.20 30.95
C TYR A 656 25.43 -33.31 29.94
N LEU A 657 24.41 -34.15 30.16
CA LEU A 657 24.05 -35.37 29.41
C LEU A 657 25.05 -36.55 29.40
N LEU A 658 26.27 -36.42 29.94
CA LEU A 658 27.24 -37.52 29.92
C LEU A 658 26.70 -38.78 30.60
N THR A 659 26.18 -38.65 31.83
CA THR A 659 25.61 -39.78 32.60
C THR A 659 24.40 -40.40 31.92
N ALA A 660 23.52 -39.57 31.35
CA ALA A 660 22.33 -40.04 30.63
C ALA A 660 22.70 -40.76 29.32
N TYR A 661 23.73 -40.29 28.60
CA TYR A 661 24.21 -40.91 27.36
C TYR A 661 24.97 -42.21 27.64
N CYS A 662 25.77 -42.29 28.71
CA CYS A 662 26.45 -43.53 29.11
C CYS A 662 25.47 -44.71 29.31
N GLN A 663 24.24 -44.46 29.77
CA GLN A 663 23.22 -45.51 29.90
C GLN A 663 22.84 -46.17 28.56
N TRP A 664 23.15 -45.55 27.42
CA TRP A 664 22.85 -46.06 26.09
C TRP A 664 23.98 -46.85 25.44
N ILE A 665 25.19 -46.85 26.01
CA ILE A 665 26.37 -47.55 25.49
C ILE A 665 26.92 -48.57 26.51
N PRO A 666 27.64 -49.61 26.08
CA PRO A 666 28.28 -50.57 26.98
C PRO A 666 29.27 -49.90 27.93
N GLU A 667 29.37 -50.40 29.16
CA GLU A 667 30.26 -49.86 30.22
C GLU A 667 31.72 -49.77 29.78
N ALA A 668 32.19 -50.72 28.96
CA ALA A 668 33.55 -50.73 28.40
C ALA A 668 33.89 -49.48 27.56
N MET A 669 32.88 -48.75 27.07
CA MET A 669 33.05 -47.55 26.25
C MET A 669 32.87 -46.24 27.04
N HIS A 670 32.51 -46.32 28.33
CA HIS A 670 32.22 -45.12 29.14
C HIS A 670 33.46 -44.25 29.32
N ASP A 671 34.63 -44.85 29.56
CA ASP A 671 35.90 -44.12 29.73
C ASP A 671 36.36 -43.44 28.44
N ASP A 672 36.15 -44.08 27.29
CA ASP A 672 36.45 -43.48 25.99
C ASP A 672 35.52 -42.30 25.68
N LEU A 673 34.21 -42.46 25.91
CA LEU A 673 33.24 -41.38 25.75
C LEU A 673 33.55 -40.21 26.69
N ALA A 674 33.85 -40.47 27.96
CA ALA A 674 34.13 -39.43 28.95
C ALA A 674 35.38 -38.61 28.61
N LYS A 675 36.41 -39.22 28.00
CA LYS A 675 37.61 -38.52 27.49
C LYS A 675 37.30 -37.61 26.31
N GLN A 676 36.35 -38.00 25.47
CA GLN A 676 35.94 -37.26 24.28
C GLN A 676 34.75 -36.32 24.56
N TRP A 677 34.33 -36.19 25.82
CA TRP A 677 33.22 -35.35 26.24
C TRP A 677 33.69 -33.97 26.71
N PRO A 678 33.08 -32.86 26.25
CA PRO A 678 31.96 -32.78 25.32
C PRO A 678 32.37 -33.08 23.86
N PRO A 679 31.47 -33.67 23.05
CA PRO A 679 31.75 -34.13 21.69
C PRO A 679 31.84 -33.00 20.65
N VAL A 680 32.20 -31.80 21.09
CA VAL A 680 32.34 -30.57 20.29
C VAL A 680 33.57 -29.82 20.81
N ALA A 681 34.37 -29.22 19.93
CA ALA A 681 35.39 -28.29 20.40
C ALA A 681 34.67 -27.06 20.98
N LEU A 682 34.78 -26.84 22.28
CA LEU A 682 34.10 -25.75 23.00
C LEU A 682 34.70 -24.38 22.69
#